data_AF-A0A7S3F7D2-F1
#
_entry.id   AF-A0A7S3F7D2-F1
#
_cell.length_a   1.000
_cell.length_b   1.000
_cell.length_c   1.000
_cell.angle_alpha   90.00
_cell.angle_beta   90.00
_cell.angle_gamma   90.00
#
_symmetry.space_group_name_H-M   'P 1'
#
loop_
_entity.id
_entity.type
_entity.pdbx_description
1 polymer ?
#
loop_
_entity_poly.entity_id
_entity_poly.type
_entity_poly.pdbx_seq_one_letter_code
_entity_poly.pdbx_strand_id
1 'polypeptide(L)'
;RQRRAVPRAAKRQNAPYEGGLGTGKPPWLRQRAPQGDRYEFLSDSLRDLKLNTVCEEAKCPNVGECWNGKSGTATIMLLGDTCTRGCQFCAVNTDRTPEPADPEEPENTARAIAEWGISYVVLTSVDRDDMPDGGSEHFARTVRTLKALRPETLVECLTPDFRGDMDAVANVARSGLDVYAHNVETVERMQRLVRDSRAGYQQSFDVLTHAKAVAPGILTKTSMMLGLGEQDEEVEQTIRDLRAADVDVVTFGQYLQPTPLHLSVKQWVTPEKFDHWRKFSEDLGFRYVASGPLVRSSYKAGEFYIEAMLKEDRKAGRRPSFTPQKLSADELLGLVEMPALEVAPRDYKRALKEAEAQRLVEEAAAEMADRGVDAFEELKAMAMDGGYGQLPAMKDAARRAREEHPLPSVVLRGDTDKLLTPGRGFVELARETLPYRAPDERLSDWKEVTRTASSAACAEGAKLDGTELDDLLHSQSARCMDCGTPYCQATSHSEASAATHHPSKSGCPLGNKIPEWNALVHQGRWREALDRLLETNNFPEFTGRVCPAPCEGACTLGIIEDPVSIKSIECTIIDMGFEKGWMVPRPPARRTGRSVAVVGSGPAGLAAADELNKAGHSVTVYERDDRIGGLMMYGVPNMKADKEHVVQRRVDLMSQEGILFVTGAHVGRDPRFGLDVLRREHDTLLLSTGATRPRDLPAEGRAGPGVHFAMEFLRSNTKSLLDSGLSDGRYINAEGKKVVVIGGGDTGTDCIGTALRHKCASLVNFELLPQQPAVRDGAGNPWPQYPRTFKVDYGHAEAHERDGADPRSYEVLTKRFTRDEATGALTGIDTVRVKWLHDGPPGTRPRMEEIEGSEEHWECDLCFLAMGFLGPEETVADALGVELDERSNFKATYGEFATTVDGVFTAGDCRRGQSLVVWAIAEGRGAARAIDDWLWRNGGGQETVSQELPRARRTYKVDYGKVDYGNAGGPQTGSNGNARNRGTAERV
;
A
#
# COMPACT_ATOMS: atom_id res chain seq x y z
N ARG A 1 -0.75 29.23 -38.20
CA ARG A 1 -0.03 28.84 -39.44
C ARG A 1 1.28 28.14 -39.06
N GLN A 2 1.37 26.85 -39.42
CA GLN A 2 2.54 25.97 -39.51
C GLN A 2 3.55 25.93 -38.33
N ARG A 3 3.26 25.05 -37.36
CA ARG A 3 4.28 24.25 -36.66
C ARG A 3 3.84 22.78 -36.70
N ARG A 4 4.79 21.90 -37.04
CA ARG A 4 4.62 20.50 -37.45
C ARG A 4 3.83 19.68 -36.43
N ALA A 5 2.74 19.09 -36.92
CA ALA A 5 2.02 18.02 -36.24
C ALA A 5 2.87 16.74 -36.26
N VAL A 6 3.07 16.14 -35.09
CA VAL A 6 3.44 14.73 -34.98
C VAL A 6 2.19 13.94 -35.38
N PRO A 7 2.22 13.08 -36.41
CA PRO A 7 1.06 12.30 -36.78
C PRO A 7 0.83 11.24 -35.69
N ARG A 8 -0.29 11.33 -34.98
CA ARG A 8 -0.86 10.17 -34.29
C ARG A 8 -1.01 9.07 -35.35
N ALA A 9 -0.26 7.97 -35.21
CA ALA A 9 -0.52 6.77 -35.98
C ALA A 9 -2.00 6.40 -35.80
N ALA A 10 -2.74 6.38 -36.90
CA ALA A 10 -4.14 5.99 -36.91
C ALA A 10 -4.23 4.53 -36.48
N LYS A 11 -4.61 4.28 -35.22
CA LYS A 11 -5.13 2.97 -34.82
C LYS A 11 -6.30 2.67 -35.75
N ARG A 12 -6.16 1.66 -36.61
CA ARG A 12 -7.32 1.05 -37.26
C ARG A 12 -8.27 0.65 -36.13
N GLN A 13 -9.44 1.28 -36.09
CA GLN A 13 -10.53 0.86 -35.21
C GLN A 13 -11.02 -0.50 -35.72
N ASN A 14 -10.35 -1.58 -35.31
CA ASN A 14 -10.84 -2.92 -35.53
C ASN A 14 -12.02 -3.12 -34.57
N ALA A 15 -13.20 -3.41 -35.12
CA ALA A 15 -14.32 -3.90 -34.32
C ALA A 15 -13.91 -5.23 -33.64
N PRO A 16 -14.49 -5.57 -32.47
CA PRO A 16 -14.22 -6.85 -31.81
C PRO A 16 -14.45 -8.02 -32.77
N TYR A 17 -13.59 -9.04 -32.73
CA TYR A 17 -13.77 -10.23 -33.56
C TYR A 17 -15.03 -11.00 -33.12
N GLU A 18 -16.10 -10.99 -33.93
CA GLU A 18 -17.34 -11.72 -33.65
C GLU A 18 -17.14 -13.25 -33.76
N GLY A 19 -17.83 -14.01 -32.91
CA GLY A 19 -17.87 -15.49 -32.98
C GLY A 19 -16.75 -16.23 -32.24
N GLY A 20 -16.34 -15.78 -31.05
CA GLY A 20 -15.52 -16.56 -30.11
C GLY A 20 -16.35 -17.56 -29.28
N LEU A 21 -15.70 -18.58 -28.73
CA LEU A 21 -16.32 -19.50 -27.78
C LEU A 21 -16.79 -18.73 -26.55
N GLY A 22 -18.09 -18.42 -26.43
CA GLY A 22 -18.68 -17.73 -25.28
C GLY A 22 -18.68 -18.54 -23.98
N THR A 23 -17.86 -19.59 -23.90
CA THR A 23 -17.73 -20.51 -22.76
C THR A 23 -16.44 -20.23 -22.00
N GLY A 24 -16.50 -20.27 -20.66
CA GLY A 24 -15.34 -20.03 -19.80
C GLY A 24 -14.18 -21.01 -20.07
N LYS A 25 -12.94 -20.62 -19.70
CA LYS A 25 -11.74 -21.42 -19.91
C LYS A 25 -11.89 -22.82 -19.27
N PRO A 26 -11.61 -23.91 -20.01
CA PRO A 26 -11.71 -25.26 -19.46
C PRO A 26 -10.67 -25.53 -18.37
N PRO A 27 -10.88 -26.54 -17.51
CA PRO A 27 -10.03 -26.81 -16.35
C PRO A 27 -8.55 -27.06 -16.67
N TRP A 28 -8.23 -27.68 -17.81
CA TRP A 28 -6.86 -27.98 -18.23
C TRP A 28 -6.05 -26.75 -18.70
N LEU A 29 -6.67 -25.57 -18.72
CA LEU A 29 -6.03 -24.28 -19.00
C LEU A 29 -5.91 -23.39 -17.75
N ARG A 30 -6.10 -23.96 -16.55
CA ARG A 30 -5.91 -23.25 -15.27
C ARG A 30 -4.50 -23.51 -14.75
N GLN A 31 -3.78 -22.45 -14.39
CA GLN A 31 -2.44 -22.50 -13.82
C GLN A 31 -2.39 -21.64 -12.55
N ARG A 32 -1.49 -21.98 -11.63
CA ARG A 32 -1.24 -21.21 -10.40
C ARG A 32 -0.51 -19.91 -10.76
N ALA A 33 -0.74 -18.85 -9.99
CA ALA A 33 -0.03 -17.58 -10.17
C ALA A 33 1.49 -17.77 -9.93
N PRO A 34 2.36 -17.04 -10.65
CA PRO A 34 3.81 -17.11 -10.47
C PRO A 34 4.23 -16.61 -9.08
N GLN A 35 5.08 -17.36 -8.37
CA GLN A 35 5.54 -17.13 -6.98
C GLN A 35 6.95 -17.73 -6.81
N GLY A 36 7.83 -17.14 -5.98
CA GLY A 36 9.12 -17.73 -5.56
C GLY A 36 10.33 -16.81 -5.74
N ASP A 37 11.35 -16.96 -4.89
CA ASP A 37 12.49 -16.04 -4.74
C ASP A 37 13.27 -15.80 -6.05
N ARG A 38 13.44 -16.84 -6.87
CA ARG A 38 14.16 -16.73 -8.15
C ARG A 38 13.34 -16.01 -9.20
N TYR A 39 12.02 -16.18 -9.18
CA TYR A 39 11.10 -15.39 -10.00
C TYR A 39 11.12 -13.91 -9.57
N GLU A 40 11.12 -13.62 -8.28
CA GLU A 40 11.18 -12.25 -7.76
C GLU A 40 12.51 -11.57 -8.10
N PHE A 41 13.64 -12.24 -7.86
CA PHE A 41 14.97 -11.75 -8.24
C PHE A 41 15.08 -11.42 -9.74
N LEU A 42 14.62 -12.33 -10.61
CA LEU A 42 14.63 -12.10 -12.06
C LEU A 42 13.64 -10.98 -12.45
N SER A 43 12.47 -10.89 -11.81
CA SER A 43 11.48 -9.84 -12.08
C SER A 43 11.98 -8.45 -11.71
N ASP A 44 12.59 -8.31 -10.54
CA ASP A 44 13.09 -7.03 -10.04
C ASP A 44 14.30 -6.57 -10.85
N SER A 45 15.22 -7.50 -11.14
CA SER A 45 16.40 -7.18 -11.93
C SER A 45 16.07 -6.77 -13.36
N LEU A 46 15.05 -7.37 -14.00
CA LEU A 46 14.55 -6.92 -15.30
C LEU A 46 14.06 -5.47 -15.27
N ARG A 47 13.33 -5.08 -14.22
CA ARG A 47 12.77 -3.73 -14.08
C ARG A 47 13.85 -2.69 -13.79
N ASP A 48 14.80 -3.01 -12.91
CA ASP A 48 15.91 -2.11 -12.57
C ASP A 48 16.80 -1.84 -13.77
N LEU A 49 17.04 -2.87 -14.58
CA LEU A 49 17.88 -2.78 -15.78
C LEU A 49 17.11 -2.29 -17.03
N LYS A 50 15.83 -1.96 -16.88
CA LYS A 50 14.92 -1.54 -17.97
C LYS A 50 14.90 -2.52 -19.15
N LEU A 51 15.03 -3.81 -18.85
CA LEU A 51 15.00 -4.88 -19.84
C LEU A 51 13.55 -5.30 -20.07
N ASN A 52 13.17 -5.40 -21.34
CA ASN A 52 11.84 -5.88 -21.69
C ASN A 52 11.81 -7.40 -21.68
N THR A 53 10.67 -8.00 -21.32
CA THR A 53 10.47 -9.44 -21.40
C THR A 53 9.13 -9.78 -22.04
N VAL A 54 9.14 -10.74 -22.98
CA VAL A 54 7.90 -11.30 -23.54
C VAL A 54 7.05 -11.96 -22.46
N CYS A 55 7.64 -12.39 -21.34
CA CYS A 55 6.89 -13.01 -20.25
C CYS A 55 5.85 -12.06 -19.63
N GLU A 56 6.20 -10.78 -19.46
CA GLU A 56 5.28 -9.75 -18.96
C GLU A 56 4.40 -9.21 -20.10
N GLU A 57 4.99 -8.82 -21.22
CA GLU A 57 4.28 -8.16 -22.33
C GLU A 57 3.24 -9.07 -22.99
N ALA A 58 3.54 -10.35 -23.17
CA ALA A 58 2.62 -11.33 -23.76
C ALA A 58 1.77 -12.08 -22.72
N LYS A 59 1.80 -11.68 -21.44
CA LYS A 59 1.04 -12.29 -20.33
C LYS A 59 1.24 -13.81 -20.25
N CYS A 60 2.51 -14.24 -20.23
CA CYS A 60 2.86 -15.65 -20.29
C CYS A 60 2.37 -16.41 -19.04
N PRO A 61 1.59 -17.49 -19.19
CA PRO A 61 1.05 -18.23 -18.04
C PRO A 61 2.14 -19.06 -17.31
N ASN A 62 3.28 -19.34 -17.95
CA ASN A 62 4.34 -20.20 -17.41
C ASN A 62 5.48 -19.44 -16.72
N VAL A 63 5.40 -18.12 -16.56
CA VAL A 63 6.53 -17.31 -16.11
C VAL A 63 7.10 -17.79 -14.76
N GLY A 64 6.23 -18.18 -13.82
CA GLY A 64 6.64 -18.66 -12.50
C GLY A 64 7.36 -20.01 -12.55
N GLU A 65 6.92 -20.93 -13.41
CA GLU A 65 7.60 -22.22 -13.58
C GLU A 65 8.96 -22.05 -14.28
N CYS A 66 9.01 -21.19 -15.30
CA CYS A 66 10.24 -20.95 -16.05
C CYS A 66 11.35 -20.36 -15.18
N TRP A 67 11.00 -19.35 -14.37
CA TRP A 67 11.97 -18.57 -13.61
C TRP A 67 12.40 -19.29 -12.32
N ASN A 68 11.52 -20.09 -11.71
CA ASN A 68 11.83 -20.82 -10.47
C ASN A 68 12.43 -22.23 -10.66
N GLY A 69 12.57 -22.72 -11.89
CA GLY A 69 13.19 -24.04 -12.12
C GLY A 69 14.62 -24.13 -11.54
N LYS A 70 15.07 -25.35 -11.17
CA LYS A 70 16.37 -25.62 -10.50
C LYS A 70 17.58 -24.89 -11.10
N SER A 71 17.56 -24.58 -12.39
CA SER A 71 18.63 -23.93 -13.14
C SER A 71 18.31 -22.51 -13.63
N GLY A 72 17.05 -22.04 -13.51
CA GLY A 72 16.56 -20.71 -13.88
C GLY A 72 16.60 -20.43 -15.38
N THR A 73 15.47 -20.05 -15.98
CA THR A 73 15.42 -19.68 -17.41
C THR A 73 14.64 -18.39 -17.57
N ALA A 74 15.25 -17.40 -18.23
CA ALA A 74 14.60 -16.15 -18.56
C ALA A 74 14.39 -16.02 -20.07
N THR A 75 13.30 -15.37 -20.47
CA THR A 75 13.08 -14.94 -21.86
C THR A 75 13.19 -13.43 -21.90
N ILE A 76 14.14 -12.90 -22.66
CA ILE A 76 14.44 -11.47 -22.76
C ILE A 76 14.04 -10.97 -24.13
N MET A 77 13.35 -9.84 -24.17
CA MET A 77 12.93 -9.17 -25.39
C MET A 77 13.86 -7.98 -25.66
N LEU A 78 14.67 -8.12 -26.70
CA LEU A 78 15.56 -7.09 -27.23
C LEU A 78 14.77 -6.13 -28.15
N LEU A 79 15.34 -4.96 -28.42
CA LEU A 79 14.83 -3.95 -29.35
C LEU A 79 13.55 -3.23 -28.91
N GLY A 80 13.26 -3.25 -27.61
CA GLY A 80 12.11 -2.57 -27.01
C GLY A 80 10.82 -3.41 -27.01
N ASP A 81 9.70 -2.73 -26.73
CA ASP A 81 8.36 -3.32 -26.55
C ASP A 81 7.40 -3.05 -27.73
N THR A 82 7.87 -2.34 -28.76
CA THR A 82 7.02 -1.83 -29.84
C THR A 82 7.48 -2.36 -31.20
N CYS A 83 6.61 -3.17 -31.81
CA CYS A 83 6.84 -3.85 -33.07
C CYS A 83 6.42 -3.00 -34.28
N THR A 84 7.16 -3.12 -35.38
CA THR A 84 6.78 -2.52 -36.68
C THR A 84 5.74 -3.33 -37.46
N ARG A 85 5.37 -4.52 -36.95
CA ARG A 85 4.42 -5.46 -37.53
C ARG A 85 3.20 -5.67 -36.65
N GLY A 86 2.03 -5.76 -37.28
CA GLY A 86 0.73 -5.84 -36.61
C GLY A 86 0.07 -7.21 -36.73
N CYS A 87 0.68 -8.24 -36.14
CA CYS A 87 0.10 -9.59 -36.09
C CYS A 87 -1.22 -9.59 -35.29
N GLN A 88 -2.25 -10.29 -35.77
CA GLN A 88 -3.59 -10.24 -35.18
C GLN A 88 -3.73 -11.07 -33.88
N PHE A 89 -2.71 -11.86 -33.54
CA PHE A 89 -2.66 -12.67 -32.31
C PHE A 89 -1.80 -12.03 -31.21
N CYS A 90 -0.91 -11.11 -31.55
CA CYS A 90 0.19 -10.68 -30.70
C CYS A 90 -0.21 -9.50 -29.81
N ALA A 91 0.11 -9.58 -28.51
CA ALA A 91 -0.24 -8.55 -27.52
C ALA A 91 0.75 -7.36 -27.47
N VAL A 92 1.88 -7.46 -28.18
CA VAL A 92 2.96 -6.47 -28.22
C VAL A 92 2.48 -5.18 -28.91
N ASN A 93 2.95 -4.03 -28.44
CA ASN A 93 2.61 -2.74 -29.02
C ASN A 93 3.01 -2.68 -30.51
N THR A 94 2.23 -1.99 -31.33
CA THR A 94 2.55 -1.82 -32.76
C THR A 94 2.60 -0.35 -33.14
N ASP A 95 3.74 0.09 -33.68
CA ASP A 95 3.92 1.41 -34.28
C ASP A 95 4.79 1.28 -35.54
N ARG A 96 4.47 2.05 -36.58
CA ARG A 96 5.28 2.12 -37.80
C ARG A 96 6.58 2.88 -37.61
N THR A 97 6.64 3.73 -36.59
CA THR A 97 7.80 4.55 -36.25
C THR A 97 8.09 4.41 -34.74
N PRO A 98 8.52 3.22 -34.29
CA PRO A 98 8.88 3.01 -32.89
C PRO A 98 10.10 3.85 -32.50
N GLU A 99 10.35 3.99 -31.20
CA GLU A 99 11.55 4.66 -30.72
C GLU A 99 12.83 3.93 -31.19
N PRO A 100 13.94 4.65 -31.42
CA PRO A 100 15.22 4.03 -31.76
C PRO A 100 15.63 3.02 -30.69
N ALA A 101 16.14 1.85 -31.10
CA ALA A 101 16.69 0.87 -30.17
C ALA A 101 17.91 1.46 -29.44
N ASP A 102 18.07 1.12 -28.15
CA ASP A 102 19.20 1.56 -27.34
C ASP A 102 20.50 0.89 -27.82
N PRO A 103 21.52 1.65 -28.28
CA PRO A 103 22.77 1.08 -28.77
C PRO A 103 23.55 0.23 -27.74
N GLU A 104 23.32 0.45 -26.45
CA GLU A 104 23.99 -0.20 -25.32
C GLU A 104 23.18 -1.35 -24.69
N GLU A 105 21.93 -1.57 -25.14
CA GLU A 105 21.09 -2.70 -24.73
C GLU A 105 21.80 -4.07 -24.86
N PRO A 106 22.61 -4.36 -25.90
CA PRO A 106 23.29 -5.66 -26.00
C PRO A 106 24.23 -5.95 -24.84
N GLU A 107 25.09 -5.00 -24.49
CA GLU A 107 26.09 -5.14 -23.44
C GLU A 107 25.45 -5.13 -22.05
N ASN A 108 24.43 -4.30 -21.84
CA ASN A 108 23.70 -4.25 -20.57
C ASN A 108 22.92 -5.55 -20.33
N THR A 109 22.22 -6.04 -21.35
CA THR A 109 21.47 -7.31 -21.28
C THR A 109 22.40 -8.49 -21.02
N ALA A 110 23.54 -8.55 -21.71
CA ALA A 110 24.51 -9.63 -21.51
C ALA A 110 25.11 -9.64 -20.09
N ARG A 111 25.41 -8.46 -19.52
CA ARG A 111 25.89 -8.32 -18.14
C ARG A 111 24.84 -8.78 -17.12
N ALA A 112 23.59 -8.35 -17.31
CA ALA A 112 22.45 -8.77 -16.49
C ALA A 112 22.32 -10.29 -16.43
N ILE A 113 22.29 -10.93 -17.61
CA ILE A 113 22.13 -12.39 -17.72
C ILE A 113 23.30 -13.13 -17.09
N ALA A 114 24.52 -12.64 -17.27
CA ALA A 114 25.72 -13.25 -16.68
C ALA A 114 25.68 -13.21 -15.14
N GLU A 115 25.21 -12.09 -14.57
CA GLU A 115 25.05 -11.89 -13.13
C GLU A 115 23.96 -12.79 -12.54
N TRP A 116 22.83 -12.98 -13.24
CA TRP A 116 21.75 -13.85 -12.77
C TRP A 116 22.14 -15.33 -12.60
N GLY A 117 23.23 -15.76 -13.23
CA GLY A 117 23.71 -17.13 -13.15
C GLY A 117 22.73 -18.17 -13.70
N ILE A 118 21.94 -17.80 -14.71
CA ILE A 118 21.06 -18.73 -15.42
C ILE A 118 21.84 -19.60 -16.40
N SER A 119 21.51 -20.89 -16.45
CA SER A 119 22.15 -21.86 -17.35
C SER A 119 21.62 -21.80 -18.77
N TYR A 120 20.41 -21.27 -18.97
CA TYR A 120 19.73 -21.20 -20.26
C TYR A 120 18.96 -19.88 -20.36
N VAL A 121 19.12 -19.16 -21.47
CA VAL A 121 18.38 -17.92 -21.76
C VAL A 121 17.79 -17.97 -23.15
N VAL A 122 16.55 -17.46 -23.29
CA VAL A 122 15.92 -17.23 -24.59
C VAL A 122 15.95 -15.74 -24.89
N LEU A 123 16.67 -15.33 -25.92
CA LEU A 123 16.63 -13.98 -26.45
C LEU A 123 15.61 -13.93 -27.58
N THR A 124 14.71 -12.96 -27.54
CA THR A 124 13.75 -12.70 -28.62
C THR A 124 13.64 -11.20 -28.85
N SER A 125 12.87 -10.76 -29.84
CA SER A 125 12.70 -9.33 -30.11
C SER A 125 11.36 -9.05 -30.76
N VAL A 126 11.00 -7.77 -30.80
CA VAL A 126 10.01 -7.26 -31.75
C VAL A 126 10.58 -7.21 -33.17
N ASP A 127 9.73 -7.15 -34.19
CA ASP A 127 10.18 -6.89 -35.57
C ASP A 127 10.51 -5.40 -35.74
N ARG A 128 11.76 -5.11 -36.13
CA ARG A 128 12.26 -3.76 -36.43
C ARG A 128 12.57 -3.58 -37.91
N ASP A 129 11.53 -3.62 -38.75
CA ASP A 129 11.67 -3.43 -40.19
C ASP A 129 12.19 -2.01 -40.56
N ASP A 130 12.16 -1.07 -39.60
CA ASP A 130 12.76 0.26 -39.71
C ASP A 130 14.29 0.26 -39.64
N MET A 131 14.90 -0.81 -39.12
CA MET A 131 16.35 -0.99 -39.08
C MET A 131 16.87 -1.66 -40.37
N PRO A 132 18.06 -1.26 -40.89
CA PRO A 132 18.61 -1.84 -42.11
C PRO A 132 18.82 -3.36 -42.04
N ASP A 133 19.28 -3.86 -40.90
CA ASP A 133 19.61 -5.27 -40.64
C ASP A 133 18.50 -6.03 -39.88
N GLY A 134 17.34 -5.38 -39.70
CA GLY A 134 16.22 -5.89 -38.91
C GLY A 134 16.55 -6.15 -37.43
N GLY A 135 17.65 -5.62 -36.91
CA GLY A 135 18.14 -5.87 -35.55
C GLY A 135 19.02 -7.11 -35.38
N SER A 136 19.44 -7.75 -36.47
CA SER A 136 20.29 -8.96 -36.41
C SER A 136 21.65 -8.71 -35.73
N GLU A 137 22.27 -7.55 -35.91
CA GLU A 137 23.52 -7.22 -35.22
C GLU A 137 23.30 -7.02 -33.72
N HIS A 138 22.11 -6.55 -33.31
CA HIS A 138 21.76 -6.38 -31.91
C HIS A 138 21.68 -7.73 -31.19
N PHE A 139 21.04 -8.73 -31.81
CA PHE A 139 21.09 -10.12 -31.34
C PHE A 139 22.53 -10.63 -31.29
N ALA A 140 23.27 -10.50 -32.39
CA ALA A 140 24.61 -11.07 -32.50
C ALA A 140 25.59 -10.47 -31.47
N ARG A 141 25.53 -9.17 -31.22
CA ARG A 141 26.31 -8.49 -30.16
C ARG A 141 25.93 -9.01 -28.78
N THR A 142 24.64 -9.11 -28.46
CA THR A 142 24.18 -9.62 -27.16
C THR A 142 24.70 -11.03 -26.89
N VAL A 143 24.61 -11.92 -27.90
CA VAL A 143 25.10 -13.30 -27.80
C VAL A 143 26.61 -13.34 -27.63
N ARG A 144 27.37 -12.62 -28.47
CA ARG A 144 28.84 -12.60 -28.41
C ARG A 144 29.32 -12.09 -27.05
N THR A 145 28.74 -11.01 -26.55
CA THR A 145 29.07 -10.43 -25.23
C THR A 145 28.73 -11.39 -24.10
N LEU A 146 27.54 -12.01 -24.12
CA LEU A 146 27.15 -12.98 -23.10
C LEU A 146 28.07 -14.21 -23.12
N LYS A 147 28.43 -14.73 -24.30
CA LYS A 147 29.37 -15.86 -24.43
C LYS A 147 30.79 -15.50 -24.01
N ALA A 148 31.19 -14.23 -24.10
CA ALA A 148 32.47 -13.76 -23.58
C ALA A 148 32.47 -13.68 -22.05
N LEU A 149 31.38 -13.19 -21.44
CA LEU A 149 31.23 -13.08 -19.98
C LEU A 149 31.01 -14.45 -19.33
N ARG A 150 30.21 -15.31 -19.96
CA ARG A 150 29.73 -16.58 -19.40
C ARG A 150 29.58 -17.66 -20.48
N PRO A 151 30.69 -18.29 -20.92
CA PRO A 151 30.69 -19.23 -22.05
C PRO A 151 29.79 -20.47 -21.90
N GLU A 152 29.50 -20.87 -20.66
CA GLU A 152 28.73 -22.06 -20.33
C GLU A 152 27.20 -21.88 -20.45
N THR A 153 26.69 -20.65 -20.36
CA THR A 153 25.25 -20.37 -20.47
C THR A 153 24.76 -20.70 -21.87
N LEU A 154 23.72 -21.53 -21.98
CA LEU A 154 23.08 -21.86 -23.24
C LEU A 154 22.19 -20.70 -23.71
N VAL A 155 22.28 -20.36 -24.99
CA VAL A 155 21.57 -19.21 -25.57
C VAL A 155 20.70 -19.69 -26.73
N GLU A 156 19.40 -19.50 -26.61
CA GLU A 156 18.42 -19.65 -27.68
C GLU A 156 18.04 -18.28 -28.22
N CYS A 157 18.09 -18.08 -29.55
CA CYS A 157 17.59 -16.85 -30.16
C CYS A 157 16.30 -17.16 -30.94
N LEU A 158 15.17 -16.69 -30.43
CA LEU A 158 13.89 -16.67 -31.14
C LEU A 158 13.79 -15.41 -31.99
N THR A 159 14.21 -15.52 -33.24
CA THR A 159 14.40 -14.38 -34.15
C THR A 159 13.15 -14.04 -34.96
N PRO A 160 13.03 -12.78 -35.41
CA PRO A 160 12.13 -12.44 -36.51
C PRO A 160 12.58 -13.11 -37.82
N ASP A 161 11.80 -12.91 -38.89
CA ASP A 161 12.11 -13.44 -40.22
C ASP A 161 13.06 -12.53 -41.03
N PHE A 162 13.48 -11.41 -40.45
CA PHE A 162 14.34 -10.36 -41.04
C PHE A 162 13.92 -9.91 -42.45
N ARG A 163 12.62 -9.98 -42.79
CA ARG A 163 12.09 -9.73 -44.14
C ARG A 163 12.71 -10.62 -45.23
N GLY A 164 13.22 -11.79 -44.85
CA GLY A 164 13.88 -12.71 -45.76
C GLY A 164 15.33 -12.33 -46.06
N ASP A 165 15.93 -11.43 -45.29
CA ASP A 165 17.37 -11.13 -45.37
C ASP A 165 18.18 -12.28 -44.78
N MET A 166 18.76 -13.09 -45.67
CA MET A 166 19.55 -14.27 -45.29
C MET A 166 20.92 -13.90 -44.71
N ASP A 167 21.46 -12.71 -45.00
CA ASP A 167 22.70 -12.24 -44.39
C ASP A 167 22.46 -11.88 -42.92
N ALA A 168 21.30 -11.29 -42.61
CA ALA A 168 20.85 -11.05 -41.23
C ALA A 168 20.66 -12.36 -40.45
N VAL A 169 20.02 -13.36 -41.06
CA VAL A 169 19.90 -14.73 -40.49
C VAL A 169 21.29 -15.32 -40.23
N ALA A 170 22.21 -15.20 -41.20
CA ALA A 170 23.55 -15.74 -41.06
C ALA A 170 24.38 -15.03 -39.98
N ASN A 171 24.18 -13.73 -39.77
CA ASN A 171 24.85 -12.97 -38.73
C ASN A 171 24.46 -13.50 -37.33
N VAL A 172 23.16 -13.66 -37.08
CA VAL A 172 22.69 -14.23 -35.80
C VAL A 172 23.19 -15.67 -35.67
N ALA A 173 23.00 -16.54 -36.67
CA ALA A 173 23.41 -17.94 -36.62
C ALA A 173 24.90 -18.15 -36.29
N ARG A 174 25.77 -17.21 -36.70
CA ARG A 174 27.22 -17.26 -36.47
C ARG A 174 27.67 -16.58 -35.17
N SER A 175 26.75 -16.02 -34.37
CA SER A 175 27.08 -15.27 -33.15
C SER A 175 27.59 -16.13 -31.99
N GLY A 176 27.43 -17.45 -32.07
CA GLY A 176 27.83 -18.40 -31.04
C GLY A 176 26.69 -18.93 -30.17
N LEU A 177 25.43 -18.66 -30.54
CA LEU A 177 24.26 -19.23 -29.88
C LEU A 177 24.18 -20.77 -30.02
N ASP A 178 23.32 -21.39 -29.21
CA ASP A 178 23.15 -22.85 -29.15
C ASP A 178 21.91 -23.34 -29.88
N VAL A 179 20.81 -22.56 -29.88
CA VAL A 179 19.53 -22.91 -30.52
C VAL A 179 18.99 -21.74 -31.33
N TYR A 180 18.89 -21.91 -32.65
CA TYR A 180 18.26 -20.93 -33.53
C TYR A 180 16.76 -21.23 -33.63
N ALA A 181 15.92 -20.30 -33.17
CA ALA A 181 14.48 -20.47 -33.17
C ALA A 181 13.78 -19.44 -34.07
N HIS A 182 12.77 -19.88 -34.82
CA HIS A 182 11.85 -19.02 -35.55
C HIS A 182 10.47 -19.68 -35.61
N ASN A 183 9.42 -18.92 -35.29
CA ASN A 183 8.07 -19.46 -35.23
C ASN A 183 7.36 -19.41 -36.59
N VAL A 184 6.80 -20.55 -36.99
CA VAL A 184 5.81 -20.57 -38.08
C VAL A 184 4.45 -20.02 -37.62
N GLU A 185 4.18 -20.04 -36.31
CA GLU A 185 2.97 -19.56 -35.62
C GLU A 185 1.68 -20.34 -35.92
N THR A 186 1.36 -20.65 -37.18
CA THR A 186 0.11 -21.32 -37.60
C THR A 186 0.28 -22.07 -38.93
N VAL A 187 -0.71 -22.87 -39.33
CA VAL A 187 -0.77 -23.54 -40.65
C VAL A 187 -0.84 -22.56 -41.83
N GLU A 188 -0.41 -23.00 -43.02
CA GLU A 188 -0.27 -22.16 -44.23
C GLU A 188 -1.50 -21.31 -44.55
N ARG A 189 -2.70 -21.90 -44.57
CA ARG A 189 -3.97 -21.21 -44.89
C ARG A 189 -4.24 -20.01 -43.98
N MET A 190 -3.80 -20.10 -42.72
CA MET A 190 -4.10 -19.13 -41.67
C MET A 190 -3.07 -17.99 -41.58
N GLN A 191 -1.92 -18.10 -42.26
CA GLN A 191 -0.80 -17.16 -42.13
C GLN A 191 -1.20 -15.69 -42.31
N ARG A 192 -1.93 -15.37 -43.40
CA ARG A 192 -2.36 -13.99 -43.69
C ARG A 192 -3.41 -13.45 -42.72
N LEU A 193 -4.14 -14.33 -42.04
CA LEU A 193 -5.14 -13.96 -41.04
C LEU A 193 -4.48 -13.71 -39.69
N VAL A 194 -3.51 -14.54 -39.33
CA VAL A 194 -2.87 -14.56 -38.01
C VAL A 194 -1.70 -13.58 -37.93
N ARG A 195 -0.80 -13.58 -38.92
CA ARG A 195 0.42 -12.78 -38.92
C ARG A 195 0.28 -11.55 -39.81
N ASP A 196 1.20 -10.59 -39.63
CA ASP A 196 1.36 -9.47 -40.55
C ASP A 196 1.63 -9.98 -41.98
N SER A 197 1.09 -9.31 -42.98
CA SER A 197 1.24 -9.70 -44.40
C SER A 197 2.68 -9.81 -44.90
N ARG A 198 3.64 -9.20 -44.20
CA ARG A 198 5.08 -9.30 -44.47
C ARG A 198 5.70 -10.61 -44.00
N ALA A 199 5.05 -11.34 -43.10
CA ALA A 199 5.49 -12.65 -42.65
C ALA A 199 4.86 -13.75 -43.52
N GLY A 200 5.68 -14.67 -44.02
CA GLY A 200 5.27 -15.73 -44.92
C GLY A 200 5.49 -17.14 -44.36
N TYR A 201 4.65 -18.09 -44.81
CA TYR A 201 4.83 -19.52 -44.50
C TYR A 201 6.21 -20.00 -44.97
N GLN A 202 6.46 -19.97 -46.29
CA GLN A 202 7.73 -20.42 -46.89
C GLN A 202 8.94 -19.70 -46.31
N GLN A 203 8.84 -18.37 -46.13
CA GLN A 203 9.90 -17.56 -45.55
C GLN A 203 10.33 -18.03 -44.15
N SER A 204 9.38 -18.54 -43.34
CA SER A 204 9.68 -19.09 -42.01
C SER A 204 10.56 -20.35 -42.10
N PHE A 205 10.33 -21.20 -43.10
CA PHE A 205 11.15 -22.38 -43.37
C PHE A 205 12.51 -22.00 -43.96
N ASP A 206 12.55 -21.01 -44.86
CA ASP A 206 13.78 -20.54 -45.49
C ASP A 206 14.76 -20.01 -44.43
N VAL A 207 14.27 -19.28 -43.42
CA VAL A 207 15.06 -18.80 -42.28
C VAL A 207 15.69 -19.96 -41.50
N LEU A 208 14.89 -20.96 -41.12
CA LEU A 208 15.37 -22.12 -40.35
C LEU A 208 16.35 -22.97 -41.15
N THR A 209 16.05 -23.21 -42.44
CA THR A 209 16.90 -23.98 -43.35
C THR A 209 18.23 -23.25 -43.57
N HIS A 210 18.20 -21.94 -43.76
CA HIS A 210 19.40 -21.13 -43.97
C HIS A 210 20.28 -21.09 -42.72
N ALA A 211 19.70 -20.87 -41.53
CA ALA A 211 20.43 -20.88 -40.26
C ALA A 211 21.23 -22.19 -40.08
N LYS A 212 20.60 -23.34 -40.37
CA LYS A 212 21.26 -24.64 -40.28
C LYS A 212 22.34 -24.84 -41.36
N ALA A 213 22.11 -24.32 -42.57
CA ALA A 213 23.10 -24.39 -43.65
C ALA A 213 24.38 -23.57 -43.34
N VAL A 214 24.24 -22.38 -42.74
CA VAL A 214 25.40 -21.50 -42.47
C VAL A 214 26.13 -21.83 -41.16
N ALA A 215 25.47 -22.50 -40.23
CA ALA A 215 26.03 -22.97 -38.97
C ALA A 215 25.74 -24.47 -38.78
N PRO A 216 26.46 -25.36 -39.51
CA PRO A 216 26.25 -26.80 -39.40
C PRO A 216 26.38 -27.27 -37.95
N GLY A 217 25.37 -28.00 -37.46
CA GLY A 217 25.31 -28.50 -36.09
C GLY A 217 24.60 -27.59 -35.09
N ILE A 218 24.08 -26.43 -35.52
CA ILE A 218 23.14 -25.62 -34.72
C ILE A 218 21.78 -26.35 -34.62
N LEU A 219 21.16 -26.30 -33.44
CA LEU A 219 19.80 -26.82 -33.28
C LEU A 219 18.79 -25.80 -33.80
N THR A 220 17.83 -26.23 -34.61
CA THR A 220 16.72 -25.40 -35.08
C THR A 220 15.43 -25.72 -34.34
N LYS A 221 14.71 -24.68 -33.93
CA LYS A 221 13.46 -24.80 -33.17
C LYS A 221 12.34 -23.94 -33.76
N THR A 222 11.11 -24.43 -33.69
CA THR A 222 9.92 -23.66 -34.11
C THR A 222 8.73 -23.91 -33.19
N SER A 223 7.70 -23.07 -33.29
CA SER A 223 6.45 -23.23 -32.57
C SER A 223 5.22 -22.95 -33.42
N MET A 224 4.11 -23.58 -33.03
CA MET A 224 2.78 -23.40 -33.60
C MET A 224 1.75 -23.22 -32.48
N MET A 225 0.95 -22.17 -32.60
CA MET A 225 -0.22 -21.94 -31.76
C MET A 225 -1.43 -22.62 -32.39
N LEU A 226 -2.28 -23.23 -31.57
CA LEU A 226 -3.43 -24.01 -32.00
C LEU A 226 -4.71 -23.51 -31.33
N GLY A 227 -5.83 -23.60 -32.05
CA GLY A 227 -7.15 -23.17 -31.57
C GLY A 227 -7.69 -21.93 -32.27
N LEU A 228 -7.07 -21.49 -33.38
CA LEU A 228 -7.52 -20.39 -34.23
C LEU A 228 -8.43 -20.86 -35.39
N GLY A 229 -8.57 -22.17 -35.60
CA GLY A 229 -9.43 -22.77 -36.63
C GLY A 229 -8.68 -23.60 -37.67
N GLU A 230 -7.53 -24.13 -37.29
CA GLU A 230 -6.73 -25.10 -38.02
C GLU A 230 -7.45 -26.45 -38.07
N GLN A 231 -7.34 -27.18 -39.18
CA GLN A 231 -7.78 -28.58 -39.27
C GLN A 231 -6.64 -29.53 -38.92
N ASP A 232 -6.95 -30.72 -38.41
CA ASP A 232 -5.94 -31.68 -37.96
C ASP A 232 -4.99 -32.07 -39.10
N GLU A 233 -5.49 -32.22 -40.32
CA GLU A 233 -4.69 -32.52 -41.51
C GLU A 233 -3.75 -31.38 -41.91
N GLU A 234 -4.16 -30.11 -41.68
CA GLU A 234 -3.33 -28.94 -41.95
C GLU A 234 -2.16 -28.83 -40.95
N VAL A 235 -2.42 -29.18 -39.69
CA VAL A 235 -1.39 -29.25 -38.65
C VAL A 235 -0.38 -30.35 -39.00
N GLU A 236 -0.86 -31.55 -39.34
CA GLU A 236 0.01 -32.65 -39.76
C GLU A 236 0.82 -32.33 -41.01
N GLN A 237 0.23 -31.65 -41.99
CA GLN A 237 0.97 -31.21 -43.18
C GLN A 237 2.10 -30.24 -42.81
N THR A 238 1.81 -29.26 -41.94
CA THR A 238 2.82 -28.31 -41.47
C THR A 238 3.96 -29.01 -40.72
N ILE A 239 3.65 -30.06 -39.94
CA ILE A 239 4.66 -30.89 -39.26
C ILE A 239 5.56 -31.61 -40.28
N ARG A 240 4.99 -32.17 -41.35
CA ARG A 240 5.77 -32.80 -42.44
C ARG A 240 6.69 -31.79 -43.12
N ASP A 241 6.19 -30.58 -43.39
CA ASP A 241 6.96 -29.51 -44.01
C ASP A 241 8.14 -29.08 -43.13
N LEU A 242 7.90 -28.94 -41.82
CA LEU A 242 8.94 -28.60 -40.83
C LEU A 242 10.04 -29.66 -40.78
N ARG A 243 9.66 -30.94 -40.87
CA ARG A 243 10.62 -32.05 -40.89
C ARG A 243 11.39 -32.10 -42.21
N ALA A 244 10.74 -31.78 -43.33
CA ALA A 244 11.40 -31.65 -44.63
C ALA A 244 12.43 -30.50 -44.66
N ALA A 245 12.17 -29.42 -43.90
CA ALA A 245 13.11 -28.32 -43.66
C ALA A 245 14.19 -28.64 -42.60
N ASP A 246 14.31 -29.91 -42.18
CA ASP A 246 15.26 -30.38 -41.18
C ASP A 246 15.17 -29.62 -39.83
N VAL A 247 13.96 -29.35 -39.33
CA VAL A 247 13.79 -28.71 -38.01
C VAL A 247 13.94 -29.73 -36.88
N ASP A 248 14.81 -29.44 -35.89
CA ASP A 248 15.11 -30.39 -34.80
C ASP A 248 14.03 -30.45 -33.73
N VAL A 249 13.49 -29.29 -33.36
CA VAL A 249 12.56 -29.14 -32.22
C VAL A 249 11.29 -28.42 -32.64
N VAL A 250 10.13 -28.97 -32.28
CA VAL A 250 8.82 -28.34 -32.52
C VAL A 250 8.00 -28.25 -31.24
N THR A 251 7.30 -27.14 -31.06
CA THR A 251 6.42 -26.92 -29.91
C THR A 251 4.99 -26.58 -30.31
N PHE A 252 3.99 -27.21 -29.68
CA PHE A 252 2.56 -26.97 -29.93
C PHE A 252 1.87 -26.46 -28.67
N GLY A 253 1.21 -25.30 -28.77
CA GLY A 253 0.56 -24.64 -27.63
C GLY A 253 -0.85 -24.12 -27.94
N GLN A 254 -1.71 -23.98 -26.92
CA GLN A 254 -3.03 -23.36 -27.09
C GLN A 254 -2.87 -21.84 -27.26
N TYR A 255 -3.44 -21.29 -28.34
CA TYR A 255 -3.63 -19.84 -28.47
C TYR A 255 -4.58 -19.34 -27.38
N LEU A 256 -4.12 -18.34 -26.62
CA LEU A 256 -4.91 -17.63 -25.63
C LEU A 256 -5.11 -16.19 -26.10
N GLN A 257 -6.37 -15.81 -26.32
CA GLN A 257 -6.71 -14.46 -26.77
C GLN A 257 -6.28 -13.40 -25.71
N PRO A 258 -5.40 -12.44 -26.07
CA PRO A 258 -4.92 -11.43 -25.12
C PRO A 258 -5.98 -10.41 -24.72
N THR A 259 -6.75 -9.92 -25.70
CA THR A 259 -7.86 -8.98 -25.52
C THR A 259 -8.96 -9.23 -26.56
N PRO A 260 -10.20 -8.75 -26.36
CA PRO A 260 -11.29 -8.89 -27.34
C PRO A 260 -11.02 -8.28 -28.74
N LEU A 261 -9.95 -7.48 -28.87
CA LEU A 261 -9.54 -6.87 -30.14
C LEU A 261 -8.64 -7.79 -30.99
N HIS A 262 -8.14 -8.88 -30.41
CA HIS A 262 -7.33 -9.90 -31.10
C HIS A 262 -8.21 -11.03 -31.62
N LEU A 263 -7.65 -11.91 -32.46
CA LEU A 263 -8.35 -13.08 -33.00
C LEU A 263 -9.05 -13.86 -31.89
N SER A 264 -10.30 -14.24 -32.15
CA SER A 264 -11.11 -15.01 -31.21
C SER A 264 -10.69 -16.48 -31.20
N VAL A 265 -10.66 -17.09 -30.01
CA VAL A 265 -10.40 -18.53 -29.88
C VAL A 265 -11.57 -19.29 -30.52
N LYS A 266 -11.26 -20.14 -31.52
CA LYS A 266 -12.24 -20.96 -32.23
C LYS A 266 -12.41 -22.34 -31.59
N GLN A 267 -11.34 -22.86 -31.01
CA GLN A 267 -11.36 -24.15 -30.32
C GLN A 267 -10.46 -24.14 -29.08
N TRP A 268 -10.99 -24.63 -27.96
CA TRP A 268 -10.17 -25.10 -26.84
C TRP A 268 -9.70 -26.52 -27.16
N VAL A 269 -8.46 -26.65 -27.60
CA VAL A 269 -7.84 -27.92 -27.96
C VAL A 269 -7.67 -28.77 -26.70
N THR A 270 -8.04 -30.05 -26.79
CA THR A 270 -7.97 -30.97 -25.65
C THR A 270 -6.56 -31.55 -25.51
N PRO A 271 -6.13 -31.94 -24.30
CA PRO A 271 -4.83 -32.59 -24.09
C PRO A 271 -4.59 -33.81 -24.99
N GLU A 272 -5.64 -34.59 -25.31
CA GLU A 272 -5.54 -35.76 -26.17
C GLU A 272 -5.13 -35.41 -27.61
N LYS A 273 -5.57 -34.25 -28.13
CA LYS A 273 -5.14 -33.75 -29.44
C LYS A 273 -3.68 -33.31 -29.43
N PHE A 274 -3.24 -32.63 -28.37
CA PHE A 274 -1.81 -32.30 -28.20
C PHE A 274 -0.95 -33.57 -28.15
N ASP A 275 -1.43 -34.61 -27.48
CA ASP A 275 -0.76 -35.92 -27.42
C ASP A 275 -0.70 -36.62 -28.79
N HIS A 276 -1.75 -36.49 -29.61
CA HIS A 276 -1.77 -37.00 -31.00
C HIS A 276 -0.66 -36.35 -31.84
N TRP A 277 -0.61 -35.02 -31.89
CA TRP A 277 0.43 -34.32 -32.67
C TRP A 277 1.84 -34.50 -32.11
N ARG A 278 1.98 -34.72 -30.78
CA ARG A 278 3.26 -35.11 -30.17
C ARG A 278 3.78 -36.41 -30.80
N LYS A 279 2.98 -37.48 -30.72
CA LYS A 279 3.33 -38.80 -31.25
C LYS A 279 3.60 -38.75 -32.75
N PHE A 280 2.74 -38.06 -33.50
CA PHE A 280 2.91 -37.90 -34.95
C PHE A 280 4.24 -37.22 -35.30
N SER A 281 4.65 -36.20 -34.53
CA SER A 281 5.94 -35.54 -34.73
C SER A 281 7.12 -36.41 -34.30
N GLU A 282 7.02 -37.12 -33.17
CA GLU A 282 8.04 -38.07 -32.71
C GLU A 282 8.28 -39.19 -33.75
N ASP A 283 7.21 -39.74 -34.33
CA ASP A 283 7.25 -40.78 -35.37
C ASP A 283 7.90 -40.29 -36.68
N LEU A 284 7.78 -38.99 -36.98
CA LEU A 284 8.45 -38.34 -38.12
C LEU A 284 9.93 -38.03 -37.87
N GLY A 285 10.43 -38.24 -36.65
CA GLY A 285 11.85 -38.14 -36.33
C GLY A 285 12.30 -36.74 -35.88
N PHE A 286 11.40 -35.92 -35.33
CA PHE A 286 11.83 -34.73 -34.58
C PHE A 286 12.66 -35.15 -33.36
N ARG A 287 13.74 -34.42 -33.06
CA ARG A 287 14.65 -34.76 -31.95
C ARG A 287 14.01 -34.48 -30.58
N TYR A 288 13.14 -33.47 -30.50
CA TYR A 288 12.33 -33.18 -29.32
C TYR A 288 11.01 -32.50 -29.70
N VAL A 289 9.93 -32.89 -29.01
CA VAL A 289 8.58 -32.35 -29.25
C VAL A 289 7.97 -31.93 -27.92
N ALA A 290 7.69 -30.64 -27.74
CA ALA A 290 6.93 -30.14 -26.60
C ALA A 290 5.49 -29.86 -27.03
N SER A 291 4.52 -30.63 -26.55
CA SER A 291 3.12 -30.49 -26.96
C SER A 291 2.20 -30.46 -25.75
N GLY A 292 1.37 -29.43 -25.64
CA GLY A 292 0.39 -29.33 -24.57
C GLY A 292 -0.31 -27.97 -24.48
N PRO A 293 -1.45 -27.88 -23.76
CA PRO A 293 -2.26 -26.67 -23.72
C PRO A 293 -1.51 -25.42 -23.20
N LEU A 294 -0.64 -25.61 -22.20
CA LEU A 294 0.15 -24.53 -21.61
C LEU A 294 1.53 -24.37 -22.26
N VAL A 295 1.91 -25.19 -23.24
CA VAL A 295 3.18 -25.04 -23.96
C VAL A 295 3.19 -23.71 -24.73
N ARG A 296 4.34 -23.05 -24.76
CA ARG A 296 4.62 -21.79 -25.46
C ARG A 296 5.91 -21.94 -26.26
N SER A 297 6.18 -21.02 -27.18
CA SER A 297 7.43 -21.01 -27.97
C SER A 297 8.69 -21.04 -27.09
N SER A 298 8.66 -20.32 -25.97
CA SER A 298 9.71 -20.28 -24.95
C SER A 298 9.55 -21.34 -23.83
N TYR A 299 8.62 -22.29 -23.96
CA TYR A 299 8.28 -23.24 -22.88
C TYR A 299 9.32 -24.34 -22.67
N LYS A 300 9.45 -24.73 -21.40
CA LYS A 300 10.66 -25.22 -20.74
C LYS A 300 10.69 -26.72 -20.43
N ALA A 301 9.63 -27.49 -20.69
CA ALA A 301 9.55 -28.90 -20.23
C ALA A 301 10.67 -29.86 -20.74
N GLY A 302 11.63 -29.40 -21.57
CA GLY A 302 12.72 -30.18 -22.15
C GLY A 302 14.14 -29.67 -21.92
N GLU A 303 14.41 -28.79 -20.94
CA GLU A 303 15.78 -28.23 -20.73
C GLU A 303 16.84 -29.34 -20.58
N PHE A 304 16.53 -30.41 -19.82
CA PHE A 304 17.41 -31.59 -19.72
C PHE A 304 17.62 -32.27 -21.06
N TYR A 305 16.62 -32.30 -21.94
CA TYR A 305 16.71 -32.94 -23.26
C TYR A 305 17.53 -32.11 -24.23
N ILE A 306 17.30 -30.79 -24.33
CA ILE A 306 18.09 -29.90 -25.19
C ILE A 306 19.53 -29.85 -24.70
N GLU A 307 19.75 -29.74 -23.39
CA GLU A 307 21.10 -29.77 -22.82
C GLU A 307 21.79 -31.12 -23.05
N ALA A 308 21.07 -32.25 -22.88
CA ALA A 308 21.61 -33.58 -23.19
C ALA A 308 21.94 -33.74 -24.67
N MET A 309 21.06 -33.31 -25.58
CA MET A 309 21.29 -33.31 -27.03
C MET A 309 22.53 -32.50 -27.40
N LEU A 310 22.67 -31.29 -26.82
CA LEU A 310 23.84 -30.44 -27.03
C LEU A 310 25.12 -31.06 -26.44
N LYS A 311 25.04 -31.74 -25.29
CA LYS A 311 26.16 -32.48 -24.69
C LYS A 311 26.56 -33.69 -25.53
N GLU A 312 25.60 -34.42 -26.09
CA GLU A 312 25.83 -35.54 -27.02
C GLU A 312 26.48 -35.08 -28.32
N ASP A 313 25.98 -34.00 -28.93
CA ASP A 313 26.56 -33.44 -30.14
C ASP A 313 27.97 -32.86 -29.89
N ARG A 314 28.22 -32.28 -28.71
CA ARG A 314 29.58 -31.91 -28.25
C ARG A 314 30.50 -33.12 -28.16
N LYS A 315 30.05 -34.22 -27.55
CA LYS A 315 30.83 -35.47 -27.45
C LYS A 315 31.08 -36.11 -28.82
N ALA A 316 30.12 -35.99 -29.75
CA ALA A 316 30.22 -36.50 -31.11
C ALA A 316 30.99 -35.58 -32.07
N GLY A 317 31.53 -34.45 -31.60
CA GLY A 317 32.32 -33.51 -32.41
C GLY A 317 31.52 -32.76 -33.48
N ARG A 318 30.19 -32.69 -33.36
CA ARG A 318 29.29 -32.14 -34.40
C ARG A 318 29.06 -30.63 -34.28
N ARG A 319 29.75 -29.92 -33.39
CA ARG A 319 29.54 -28.47 -33.17
C ARG A 319 30.21 -27.60 -34.24
N PRO A 320 29.61 -26.46 -34.59
CA PRO A 320 30.33 -25.40 -35.30
C PRO A 320 31.47 -24.87 -34.41
N SER A 321 32.64 -24.68 -35.01
CA SER A 321 33.84 -24.19 -34.30
C SER A 321 33.73 -22.70 -33.98
N PHE A 322 32.94 -22.34 -32.97
CA PHE A 322 32.98 -20.98 -32.43
C PHE A 322 34.11 -20.88 -31.40
N THR A 323 35.17 -20.15 -31.76
CA THR A 323 36.22 -19.76 -30.83
C THR A 323 35.89 -18.33 -30.38
N PRO A 324 35.43 -18.10 -29.13
CA PRO A 324 35.10 -16.75 -28.69
C PRO A 324 36.33 -15.85 -28.83
N GLN A 325 36.15 -14.70 -29.46
CA GLN A 325 37.18 -13.67 -29.53
C GLN A 325 37.40 -13.18 -28.09
N LYS A 326 38.58 -13.43 -27.51
CA LYS A 326 38.89 -12.96 -26.15
C LYS A 326 38.92 -11.43 -26.16
N LEU A 327 38.00 -10.80 -25.42
CA LEU A 327 38.08 -9.37 -25.11
C LEU A 327 39.42 -9.10 -24.39
N SER A 328 40.05 -7.98 -24.73
CA SER A 328 41.30 -7.55 -24.09
C SER A 328 41.08 -7.20 -22.62
N ALA A 329 42.15 -7.24 -21.82
CA ALA A 329 42.07 -6.91 -20.40
C ALA A 329 41.55 -5.49 -20.16
N ASP A 330 41.88 -4.54 -21.05
CA ASP A 330 41.41 -3.15 -20.98
C ASP A 330 39.91 -3.02 -21.28
N GLU A 331 39.36 -3.85 -22.18
CA GLU A 331 37.92 -3.92 -22.46
C GLU A 331 37.14 -4.56 -21.29
N LEU A 332 37.76 -5.50 -20.57
CA LEU A 332 37.20 -6.09 -19.34
C LEU A 332 37.27 -5.12 -18.15
N LEU A 333 38.33 -4.31 -18.05
CA LEU A 333 38.53 -3.31 -16.98
C LEU A 333 37.57 -2.12 -17.08
N GLY A 334 37.12 -1.75 -18.28
CA GLY A 334 36.08 -0.71 -18.47
C GLY A 334 34.67 -1.14 -18.05
N LEU A 335 34.44 -2.44 -17.78
CA LEU A 335 33.13 -3.02 -17.48
C LEU A 335 32.95 -3.37 -15.99
N VAL A 336 33.98 -3.22 -15.15
CA VAL A 336 34.00 -3.74 -13.77
C VAL A 336 34.45 -2.65 -12.78
N GLU A 337 33.49 -1.92 -12.20
CA GLU A 337 33.63 -1.40 -10.84
C GLU A 337 32.55 -2.04 -9.97
N MET A 338 32.93 -3.03 -9.15
CA MET A 338 32.18 -3.47 -7.99
C MET A 338 33.13 -3.73 -6.81
N PRO A 339 32.72 -3.50 -5.55
CA PRO A 339 33.50 -3.83 -4.36
C PRO A 339 33.39 -5.33 -4.03
N ALA A 340 34.51 -5.92 -3.59
CA ALA A 340 34.65 -7.34 -3.28
C ALA A 340 33.87 -7.78 -2.02
N LEU A 341 33.26 -8.96 -2.08
CA LEU A 341 32.75 -9.71 -0.92
C LEU A 341 33.28 -11.16 -1.00
N GLU A 342 34.07 -11.58 0.00
CA GLU A 342 34.60 -12.95 0.11
C GLU A 342 33.51 -13.95 0.53
N VAL A 343 33.39 -15.07 -0.18
CA VAL A 343 32.55 -16.21 0.19
C VAL A 343 33.42 -17.36 0.69
N ALA A 344 33.20 -17.81 1.93
CA ALA A 344 33.93 -18.90 2.58
C ALA A 344 33.25 -20.28 2.41
N PRO A 345 34.01 -21.39 2.30
CA PRO A 345 33.51 -22.72 1.97
C PRO A 345 32.89 -23.43 3.19
N ARG A 346 31.57 -23.25 3.40
CA ARG A 346 30.79 -23.99 4.43
C ARG A 346 29.78 -25.00 3.87
N ASP A 347 29.49 -24.97 2.57
CA ASP A 347 28.32 -25.67 2.01
C ASP A 347 28.50 -27.18 1.79
N TYR A 348 29.74 -27.68 1.68
CA TYR A 348 29.98 -29.10 1.39
C TYR A 348 29.70 -30.03 2.59
N LYS A 349 29.92 -29.56 3.83
CA LYS A 349 29.63 -30.36 5.05
C LYS A 349 28.15 -30.33 5.45
N ARG A 350 27.43 -29.30 5.00
CA ARG A 350 25.98 -29.13 5.25
C ARG A 350 25.17 -30.10 4.38
N ALA A 351 25.49 -30.21 3.10
CA ALA A 351 24.82 -31.13 2.17
C ALA A 351 24.90 -32.60 2.63
N LEU A 352 26.00 -33.02 3.25
CA LEU A 352 26.16 -34.39 3.76
C LEU A 352 25.33 -34.64 5.03
N LYS A 353 25.16 -33.64 5.90
CA LYS A 353 24.30 -33.74 7.09
C LYS A 353 22.81 -33.68 6.74
N GLU A 354 22.45 -32.90 5.74
CA GLU A 354 21.07 -32.79 5.23
C GLU A 354 20.62 -34.12 4.61
N ALA A 355 21.50 -34.81 3.86
CA ALA A 355 21.20 -36.13 3.31
C ALA A 355 21.00 -37.22 4.40
N GLU A 356 21.73 -37.14 5.51
CA GLU A 356 21.60 -38.07 6.64
C GLU A 356 20.32 -37.80 7.46
N ALA A 357 19.98 -36.52 7.67
CA ALA A 357 18.75 -36.11 8.33
C ALA A 357 17.51 -36.50 7.53
N GLN A 358 17.55 -36.38 6.19
CA GLN A 358 16.44 -36.75 5.32
C GLN A 358 16.13 -38.26 5.39
N ARG A 359 17.17 -39.09 5.48
CA ARG A 359 17.02 -40.54 5.62
C ARG A 359 16.35 -40.92 6.95
N LEU A 360 16.70 -40.22 8.04
CA LEU A 360 16.10 -40.46 9.37
C LEU A 360 14.62 -40.01 9.42
N VAL A 361 14.26 -38.96 8.70
CA VAL A 361 12.87 -38.50 8.58
C VAL A 361 12.02 -39.48 7.76
N GLU A 362 12.57 -40.05 6.69
CA GLU A 362 11.89 -41.09 5.90
C GLU A 362 11.70 -42.39 6.70
N GLU A 363 12.71 -42.80 7.49
CA GLU A 363 12.62 -43.95 8.40
C GLU A 363 11.55 -43.73 9.50
N ALA A 364 11.47 -42.52 10.09
CA ALA A 364 10.46 -42.17 11.09
C ALA A 364 9.03 -42.03 10.51
N ALA A 365 8.91 -41.51 9.28
CA ALA A 365 7.63 -41.39 8.57
C ALA A 365 7.07 -42.77 8.20
N ALA A 366 7.93 -43.73 7.84
CA ALA A 366 7.53 -45.11 7.60
C ALA A 366 7.04 -45.80 8.89
N GLU A 367 7.63 -45.49 10.05
CA GLU A 367 7.23 -46.04 11.35
C GLU A 367 5.89 -45.45 11.86
N MET A 368 5.57 -44.19 11.52
CA MET A 368 4.29 -43.56 11.86
C MET A 368 3.12 -44.02 10.98
N ALA A 369 3.38 -44.45 9.73
CA ALA A 369 2.35 -44.97 8.83
C ALA A 369 1.75 -46.32 9.30
N ASP A 370 2.45 -47.06 10.16
CA ASP A 370 2.03 -48.37 10.66
C ASP A 370 1.04 -48.30 11.85
N ARG A 371 0.73 -47.10 12.37
CA ARG A 371 -0.11 -46.92 13.58
C ARG A 371 -1.56 -46.49 13.36
N GLY A 372 -2.00 -46.30 12.11
CA GLY A 372 -3.42 -46.30 11.72
C GLY A 372 -4.37 -45.37 12.50
N VAL A 373 -4.02 -44.10 12.74
CA VAL A 373 -4.94 -43.10 13.31
C VAL A 373 -5.04 -41.88 12.39
N ASP A 374 -6.19 -41.71 11.75
CA ASP A 374 -6.52 -40.53 10.93
C ASP A 374 -7.09 -39.42 11.82
N ALA A 375 -6.19 -38.60 12.37
CA ALA A 375 -6.52 -37.44 13.20
C ALA A 375 -7.42 -36.40 12.48
N PHE A 376 -7.59 -36.51 11.16
CA PHE A 376 -8.35 -35.58 10.35
C PHE A 376 -9.86 -35.87 10.36
N GLU A 377 -10.28 -37.13 10.57
CA GLU A 377 -11.71 -37.48 10.69
C GLU A 377 -12.30 -37.11 12.05
N GLU A 378 -11.55 -37.27 13.15
CA GLU A 378 -12.02 -36.87 14.49
C GLU A 378 -12.29 -35.36 14.59
N LEU A 379 -11.42 -34.55 13.98
CA LEU A 379 -11.57 -33.08 13.91
C LEU A 379 -12.81 -32.66 13.09
N LYS A 380 -13.17 -33.42 12.06
CA LYS A 380 -14.38 -33.19 11.26
C LYS A 380 -15.66 -33.52 12.01
N ALA A 381 -15.63 -34.59 12.81
CA ALA A 381 -16.76 -34.97 13.65
C ALA A 381 -17.04 -33.93 14.74
N MET A 382 -16.00 -33.36 15.35
CA MET A 382 -16.13 -32.30 16.37
C MET A 382 -16.68 -30.98 15.81
N ALA A 383 -16.38 -30.65 14.56
CA ALA A 383 -16.88 -29.43 13.91
C ALA A 383 -18.37 -29.48 13.54
N MET A 384 -18.99 -30.67 13.51
CA MET A 384 -20.36 -30.88 13.05
C MET A 384 -21.40 -30.95 14.19
N ASP A 385 -20.98 -31.13 15.45
CA ASP A 385 -21.90 -31.47 16.56
C ASP A 385 -22.11 -30.38 17.63
N GLY A 386 -21.71 -29.13 17.36
CA GLY A 386 -21.91 -28.06 18.35
C GLY A 386 -21.79 -26.67 17.77
N GLY A 387 -22.93 -25.96 17.69
CA GLY A 387 -22.98 -24.57 17.28
C GLY A 387 -22.07 -23.65 18.09
N TYR A 388 -21.85 -22.44 17.57
CA TYR A 388 -21.02 -21.32 18.01
C TYR A 388 -20.88 -21.01 19.54
N GLY A 389 -21.55 -21.74 20.45
CA GLY A 389 -21.49 -21.58 21.90
C GLY A 389 -20.22 -22.08 22.58
N GLN A 390 -19.37 -22.91 21.95
CA GLN A 390 -18.11 -23.39 22.57
C GLN A 390 -16.86 -22.55 22.24
N LEU A 391 -16.95 -21.58 21.31
CA LEU A 391 -15.80 -20.74 20.92
C LEU A 391 -15.11 -20.01 22.08
N PRO A 392 -15.82 -19.44 23.08
CA PRO A 392 -15.16 -18.76 24.20
C PRO A 392 -14.27 -19.70 25.03
N ALA A 393 -14.76 -20.93 25.28
CA ALA A 393 -14.01 -21.95 26.02
C ALA A 393 -12.78 -22.42 25.24
N MET A 394 -12.88 -22.56 23.91
CA MET A 394 -11.74 -22.90 23.05
C MET A 394 -10.71 -21.77 23.00
N LYS A 395 -11.14 -20.50 22.95
CA LYS A 395 -10.23 -19.34 22.99
C LYS A 395 -9.51 -19.23 24.34
N ASP A 396 -10.22 -19.46 25.45
CA ASP A 396 -9.61 -19.50 26.78
C ASP A 396 -8.68 -20.71 26.99
N ALA A 397 -8.96 -21.85 26.36
CA ALA A 397 -8.06 -23.01 26.37
C ALA A 397 -6.80 -22.75 25.52
N ALA A 398 -6.94 -22.16 24.34
CA ALA A 398 -5.81 -21.75 23.50
C ALA A 398 -4.94 -20.68 24.18
N ARG A 399 -5.55 -19.70 24.88
CA ARG A 399 -4.82 -18.70 25.68
C ARG A 399 -4.01 -19.37 26.79
N ARG A 400 -4.63 -20.26 27.58
CA ARG A 400 -3.95 -20.99 28.67
C ARG A 400 -2.80 -21.87 28.16
N ALA A 401 -3.01 -22.60 27.07
CA ALA A 401 -1.96 -23.41 26.45
C ALA A 401 -0.75 -22.55 26.01
N ARG A 402 -0.97 -21.28 25.61
CA ARG A 402 0.10 -20.34 25.25
C ARG A 402 0.79 -19.70 26.44
N GLU A 403 0.09 -19.53 27.56
CA GLU A 403 0.71 -19.12 28.83
C GLU A 403 1.70 -20.22 29.32
N GLU A 404 1.37 -21.50 29.10
CA GLU A 404 2.24 -22.63 29.42
C GLU A 404 3.34 -22.87 28.37
N HIS A 405 3.06 -22.60 27.09
CA HIS A 405 3.98 -22.77 25.96
C HIS A 405 3.96 -21.54 25.03
N PRO A 406 4.73 -20.48 25.34
CA PRO A 406 4.69 -19.24 24.57
C PRO A 406 5.25 -19.40 23.16
N LEU A 407 4.52 -18.88 22.18
CA LEU A 407 4.95 -18.79 20.77
C LEU A 407 5.91 -17.62 20.58
N PRO A 408 6.88 -17.70 19.65
CA PRO A 408 7.68 -16.54 19.27
C PRO A 408 6.79 -15.45 18.64
N SER A 409 7.07 -14.18 18.90
CA SER A 409 6.37 -13.06 18.24
C SER A 409 7.11 -12.51 17.02
N VAL A 410 8.41 -12.79 16.94
CA VAL A 410 9.33 -12.37 15.87
C VAL A 410 10.13 -13.57 15.38
N VAL A 411 10.23 -13.71 14.07
CA VAL A 411 11.13 -14.66 13.39
C VAL A 411 12.02 -13.85 12.46
N LEU A 412 13.33 -14.09 12.52
CA LEU A 412 14.31 -13.43 11.67
C LEU A 412 14.04 -13.78 10.22
N ARG A 413 14.11 -12.79 9.31
CA ARG A 413 13.81 -13.00 7.87
C ARG A 413 14.62 -14.11 7.19
N GLY A 414 15.78 -14.48 7.74
CA GLY A 414 16.62 -15.58 7.25
C GLY A 414 16.20 -16.99 7.73
N ASP A 415 15.32 -17.08 8.72
CA ASP A 415 14.84 -18.34 9.32
C ASP A 415 13.37 -18.67 8.96
N THR A 416 12.73 -17.81 8.16
CA THR A 416 11.29 -17.83 7.81
C THR A 416 10.86 -19.06 7.02
N ASP A 417 11.65 -19.50 6.04
CA ASP A 417 11.37 -20.70 5.22
C ASP A 417 11.31 -22.00 6.03
N LYS A 418 11.81 -21.99 7.28
CA LYS A 418 11.79 -23.13 8.18
C LYS A 418 10.66 -23.08 9.21
N LEU A 419 10.05 -21.91 9.43
CA LEU A 419 9.23 -21.65 10.62
C LEU A 419 7.81 -21.16 10.34
N LEU A 420 7.54 -20.55 9.17
CA LEU A 420 6.23 -19.95 8.91
C LEU A 420 5.51 -20.60 7.73
N THR A 421 4.41 -21.29 8.00
CA THR A 421 3.54 -21.84 6.97
C THR A 421 2.72 -20.69 6.34
N PRO A 422 2.74 -20.50 4.99
CA PRO A 422 1.99 -19.42 4.34
C PRO A 422 0.51 -19.40 4.72
N GLY A 423 0.01 -18.22 5.13
CA GLY A 423 -1.37 -18.04 5.57
C GLY A 423 -1.72 -18.68 6.91
N ARG A 424 -0.73 -19.18 7.68
CA ARG A 424 -0.89 -19.78 9.00
C ARG A 424 -0.01 -19.16 10.09
N GLY A 425 0.64 -18.02 9.82
CA GLY A 425 1.49 -17.34 10.81
C GLY A 425 0.76 -17.00 12.12
N PHE A 426 -0.57 -16.88 12.13
CA PHE A 426 -1.35 -16.68 13.36
C PHE A 426 -1.38 -17.90 14.31
N VAL A 427 -1.02 -19.09 13.82
CA VAL A 427 -0.88 -20.33 14.60
C VAL A 427 0.51 -20.42 15.22
N GLU A 428 1.52 -19.94 14.51
CA GLU A 428 2.94 -20.11 14.83
C GLU A 428 3.52 -18.91 15.58
N LEU A 429 2.90 -17.73 15.45
CA LEU A 429 3.37 -16.49 16.05
C LEU A 429 2.42 -16.00 17.15
N ALA A 430 2.98 -15.34 18.16
CA ALA A 430 2.22 -14.49 19.07
C ALA A 430 1.97 -13.10 18.42
N ARG A 431 0.91 -12.42 18.84
CA ARG A 431 0.67 -11.03 18.42
C ARG A 431 1.61 -10.11 19.16
N GLU A 432 2.19 -9.17 18.42
CA GLU A 432 2.96 -8.06 18.95
C GLU A 432 2.59 -6.78 18.18
N THR A 433 2.75 -5.64 18.85
CA THR A 433 2.51 -4.30 18.29
C THR A 433 3.80 -3.50 18.35
N LEU A 434 3.84 -2.33 17.72
CA LEU A 434 4.94 -1.40 17.99
C LEU A 434 5.02 -1.13 19.50
N PRO A 435 6.19 -1.35 20.13
CA PRO A 435 6.32 -1.25 21.56
C PRO A 435 6.22 0.21 22.00
N TYR A 436 5.63 0.43 23.17
CA TYR A 436 5.72 1.72 23.83
C TYR A 436 7.08 1.87 24.51
N ARG A 437 7.55 3.11 24.65
CA ARG A 437 8.67 3.44 25.53
C ARG A 437 8.29 3.11 26.98
N ALA A 438 9.27 2.89 27.84
CA ALA A 438 9.00 2.58 29.24
C ALA A 438 8.23 3.74 29.90
N PRO A 439 7.21 3.47 30.76
CA PRO A 439 6.38 4.54 31.29
C PRO A 439 7.15 5.61 32.07
N ASP A 440 8.19 5.23 32.81
CA ASP A 440 9.10 6.14 33.53
C ASP A 440 9.83 7.12 32.60
N GLU A 441 10.34 6.63 31.46
CA GLU A 441 10.91 7.49 30.41
C GLU A 441 9.87 8.46 29.86
N ARG A 442 8.67 7.94 29.55
CA ARG A 442 7.57 8.70 28.93
C ARG A 442 7.06 9.85 29.81
N LEU A 443 7.11 9.70 31.13
CA LEU A 443 6.69 10.73 32.08
C LEU A 443 7.62 11.95 32.10
N SER A 444 8.84 11.83 31.59
CA SER A 444 9.86 12.88 31.63
C SER A 444 9.90 13.81 30.41
N ASP A 445 9.22 13.44 29.31
CA ASP A 445 9.25 14.19 28.05
C ASP A 445 7.91 14.19 27.31
N TRP A 446 7.89 14.89 26.17
CA TRP A 446 6.72 15.05 25.29
C TRP A 446 6.87 14.30 23.94
N LYS A 447 7.86 13.42 23.81
CA LYS A 447 8.12 12.65 22.58
C LYS A 447 7.07 11.55 22.41
N GLU A 448 6.96 11.01 21.20
CA GLU A 448 5.96 9.97 20.91
C GLU A 448 6.08 8.77 21.88
N VAL A 449 4.95 8.27 22.38
CA VAL A 449 4.91 7.13 23.32
C VAL A 449 5.30 5.82 22.64
N THR A 450 5.02 5.71 21.34
CA THR A 450 5.33 4.53 20.52
C THR A 450 6.74 4.64 19.96
N ARG A 451 7.50 3.54 19.99
CA ARG A 451 8.77 3.42 19.28
C ARG A 451 8.45 3.18 17.80
N THR A 452 8.79 4.10 16.90
CA THR A 452 8.61 3.95 15.44
C THR A 452 9.93 4.04 14.68
N ALA A 453 9.90 3.78 13.36
CA ALA A 453 11.07 3.88 12.47
C ALA A 453 11.62 5.31 12.35
N SER A 454 10.74 6.32 12.44
CA SER A 454 11.04 7.71 12.13
C SER A 454 12.11 8.30 13.06
N SER A 455 13.29 8.53 12.48
CA SER A 455 14.54 8.92 13.14
C SER A 455 14.57 10.29 13.83
N ALA A 456 13.56 11.15 13.63
CA ALA A 456 13.55 12.54 14.14
C ALA A 456 12.74 12.75 15.43
N ALA A 457 11.68 11.97 15.69
CA ALA A 457 10.76 12.19 16.82
C ALA A 457 11.05 11.31 18.07
N CYS A 458 11.89 10.29 17.94
CA CYS A 458 12.23 9.36 19.02
C CYS A 458 13.54 9.76 19.74
N ALA A 459 13.64 9.51 21.05
CA ALA A 459 14.89 9.72 21.80
C ALA A 459 16.04 8.84 21.28
N GLU A 460 17.30 9.30 21.39
CA GLU A 460 18.50 8.50 21.14
C GLU A 460 18.50 7.29 22.10
N GLY A 461 18.03 6.13 21.63
CA GLY A 461 17.83 4.92 22.44
C GLY A 461 16.45 4.25 22.28
N ALA A 462 15.45 4.97 21.76
CA ALA A 462 14.09 4.48 21.51
C ALA A 462 13.87 3.94 20.09
N LYS A 463 14.90 3.91 19.25
CA LYS A 463 14.86 3.31 17.91
C LYS A 463 14.80 1.79 18.06
N LEU A 464 13.95 1.14 17.26
CA LEU A 464 14.19 -0.25 16.90
C LEU A 464 15.27 -0.20 15.82
N ASP A 465 16.22 -1.12 15.85
CA ASP A 465 17.14 -1.20 14.71
C ASP A 465 16.32 -1.53 13.43
N GLY A 466 16.84 -1.13 12.27
CA GLY A 466 16.10 -1.27 11.01
C GLY A 466 15.80 -2.74 10.65
N THR A 467 16.54 -3.68 11.23
CA THR A 467 16.38 -5.13 11.03
C THR A 467 15.36 -5.71 12.01
N GLU A 468 15.42 -5.37 13.30
CA GLU A 468 14.45 -5.69 14.35
C GLU A 468 13.03 -5.24 13.99
N LEU A 469 12.91 -4.01 13.48
CA LEU A 469 11.61 -3.49 13.05
C LEU A 469 11.08 -4.22 11.81
N ASP A 470 11.95 -4.51 10.84
CA ASP A 470 11.57 -5.23 9.63
C ASP A 470 11.17 -6.68 9.95
N ASP A 471 11.91 -7.36 10.84
CA ASP A 471 11.60 -8.71 11.32
C ASP A 471 10.27 -8.75 12.10
N LEU A 472 10.04 -7.79 13.00
CA LEU A 472 8.78 -7.66 13.74
C LEU A 472 7.60 -7.50 12.77
N LEU A 473 7.70 -6.58 11.82
CA LEU A 473 6.60 -6.25 10.92
C LEU A 473 6.39 -7.35 9.88
N HIS A 474 7.46 -7.99 9.41
CA HIS A 474 7.40 -9.19 8.59
C HIS A 474 6.62 -10.31 9.29
N SER A 475 6.93 -10.54 10.57
CA SER A 475 6.28 -11.57 11.40
C SER A 475 4.81 -11.23 11.67
N GLN A 476 4.52 -9.99 12.07
CA GLN A 476 3.17 -9.57 12.41
C GLN A 476 2.24 -9.48 11.19
N SER A 477 2.76 -9.12 10.02
CA SER A 477 1.99 -9.16 8.77
C SER A 477 1.69 -10.60 8.30
N ALA A 478 2.56 -11.57 8.60
CA ALA A 478 2.35 -13.01 8.34
C ALA A 478 1.14 -13.60 9.09
N ARG A 479 0.69 -12.96 10.18
CA ARG A 479 -0.52 -13.36 10.91
C ARG A 479 -1.80 -13.15 10.09
N CYS A 480 -1.75 -12.37 9.01
CA CYS A 480 -2.90 -12.14 8.14
C CYS A 480 -3.36 -13.45 7.48
N MET A 481 -4.65 -13.77 7.63
CA MET A 481 -5.24 -15.00 7.06
C MET A 481 -5.62 -14.87 5.58
N ASP A 482 -5.36 -13.72 4.95
CA ASP A 482 -5.78 -13.39 3.58
C ASP A 482 -7.26 -13.78 3.31
N CYS A 483 -8.16 -13.27 4.17
CA CYS A 483 -9.56 -13.68 4.16
C CYS A 483 -10.24 -13.36 2.83
N GLY A 484 -10.91 -14.35 2.20
CA GLY A 484 -11.68 -14.13 0.98
C GLY A 484 -12.82 -13.11 1.12
N THR A 485 -13.31 -12.86 2.34
CA THR A 485 -14.13 -11.68 2.67
C THR A 485 -13.44 -10.90 3.78
N PRO A 486 -12.66 -9.86 3.45
CA PRO A 486 -11.87 -9.12 4.44
C PRO A 486 -12.74 -8.10 5.18
N TYR A 487 -13.34 -8.50 6.31
CA TYR A 487 -14.14 -7.61 7.16
C TYR A 487 -13.35 -6.42 7.71
N CYS A 488 -12.02 -6.56 7.84
CA CYS A 488 -11.14 -5.46 8.20
C CYS A 488 -11.13 -4.32 7.16
N GLN A 489 -11.36 -4.63 5.87
CA GLN A 489 -11.47 -3.68 4.76
C GLN A 489 -12.92 -3.25 4.49
N ALA A 490 -13.90 -4.09 4.79
CA ALA A 490 -15.30 -3.84 4.45
C ALA A 490 -15.78 -2.48 4.99
N THR A 491 -16.41 -1.69 4.11
CA THR A 491 -17.04 -0.41 4.40
C THR A 491 -18.56 -0.58 4.46
N SER A 492 -19.19 -0.47 5.63
CA SER A 492 -20.65 -0.49 5.76
C SER A 492 -21.13 0.93 6.03
N HIS A 493 -21.49 1.64 4.97
CA HIS A 493 -21.94 3.04 5.03
C HIS A 493 -23.47 3.14 5.01
N SER A 494 -24.18 2.42 5.90
CA SER A 494 -25.62 2.65 5.99
C SER A 494 -25.89 4.00 6.68
N GLU A 495 -26.84 4.78 6.18
CA GLU A 495 -27.28 6.04 6.80
C GLU A 495 -27.71 5.86 8.27
N ALA A 496 -28.23 4.69 8.61
CA ALA A 496 -28.57 4.30 9.99
C ALA A 496 -27.36 4.29 10.96
N SER A 497 -26.13 4.16 10.44
CA SER A 497 -24.89 4.21 11.24
C SER A 497 -24.43 5.63 11.63
N ALA A 498 -25.00 6.67 11.02
CA ALA A 498 -24.74 8.07 11.40
C ALA A 498 -25.67 8.53 12.53
N ALA A 499 -26.88 7.96 12.62
CA ALA A 499 -27.90 8.34 13.60
C ALA A 499 -27.71 7.69 14.98
N THR A 500 -26.97 6.59 15.07
CA THR A 500 -26.72 5.88 16.33
C THR A 500 -25.22 5.80 16.59
N HIS A 501 -24.77 6.09 17.82
CA HIS A 501 -23.38 5.89 18.27
C HIS A 501 -23.01 4.38 18.36
N HIS A 502 -23.69 3.52 17.60
CA HIS A 502 -23.55 2.07 17.61
C HIS A 502 -22.55 1.63 16.52
N PRO A 503 -21.73 0.60 16.77
CA PRO A 503 -20.57 0.30 15.94
C PRO A 503 -21.01 -0.08 14.53
N SER A 504 -20.42 0.60 13.56
CA SER A 504 -20.49 0.24 12.15
C SER A 504 -20.20 -1.25 11.99
N LYS A 505 -20.98 -1.95 11.16
CA LYS A 505 -20.74 -3.35 10.77
C LYS A 505 -19.55 -3.45 9.79
N SER A 506 -18.51 -2.66 10.01
CA SER A 506 -17.42 -2.40 9.07
C SER A 506 -16.10 -2.26 9.78
N GLY A 507 -15.03 -2.70 9.12
CA GLY A 507 -13.66 -2.47 9.54
C GLY A 507 -13.23 -1.03 9.26
N CYS A 508 -12.35 -0.82 8.28
CA CYS A 508 -11.80 0.49 7.96
C CYS A 508 -12.82 1.38 7.22
N PRO A 509 -13.17 2.57 7.73
CA PRO A 509 -14.08 3.50 7.03
C PRO A 509 -13.56 4.01 5.68
N LEU A 510 -12.24 3.98 5.44
CA LEU A 510 -11.64 4.34 4.16
C LEU A 510 -11.66 3.20 3.13
N GLY A 511 -12.00 1.98 3.56
CA GLY A 511 -11.88 0.80 2.71
C GLY A 511 -10.43 0.44 2.40
N ASN A 512 -9.50 0.71 3.32
CA ASN A 512 -8.08 0.38 3.14
C ASN A 512 -7.92 -1.09 2.74
N LYS A 513 -7.07 -1.31 1.73
CA LYS A 513 -6.76 -2.63 1.15
C LYS A 513 -5.82 -3.45 2.05
N ILE A 514 -6.25 -3.69 3.29
CA ILE A 514 -5.43 -4.23 4.39
C ILE A 514 -4.75 -5.55 4.06
N PRO A 515 -5.45 -6.59 3.55
CA PRO A 515 -4.78 -7.85 3.21
C PRO A 515 -3.67 -7.67 2.18
N GLU A 516 -3.87 -6.76 1.22
CA GLU A 516 -2.92 -6.54 0.12
C GLU A 516 -1.63 -5.91 0.62
N TRP A 517 -1.70 -4.80 1.37
CA TRP A 517 -0.48 -4.20 1.90
C TRP A 517 0.14 -5.00 3.06
N ASN A 518 -0.63 -5.79 3.81
CA ASN A 518 -0.05 -6.77 4.75
C ASN A 518 0.77 -7.82 4.00
N ALA A 519 0.24 -8.37 2.90
CA ALA A 519 0.97 -9.34 2.08
C ALA A 519 2.26 -8.73 1.51
N LEU A 520 2.19 -7.48 1.04
CA LEU A 520 3.37 -6.75 0.54
C LEU A 520 4.41 -6.50 1.64
N VAL A 521 4.00 -6.13 2.86
CA VAL A 521 4.92 -6.00 4.00
C VAL A 521 5.55 -7.35 4.36
N HIS A 522 4.77 -8.42 4.37
CA HIS A 522 5.30 -9.77 4.61
C HIS A 522 6.34 -10.15 3.56
N GLN A 523 6.13 -9.79 2.30
CA GLN A 523 7.08 -9.99 1.20
C GLN A 523 8.28 -9.01 1.23
N GLY A 524 8.35 -8.08 2.18
CA GLY A 524 9.38 -7.03 2.20
C GLY A 524 9.24 -5.96 1.10
N ARG A 525 8.11 -5.94 0.38
CA ARG A 525 7.80 -5.03 -0.72
C ARG A 525 7.23 -3.71 -0.20
N TRP A 526 8.00 -3.05 0.64
CA TRP A 526 7.59 -1.88 1.41
C TRP A 526 7.14 -0.68 0.58
N ARG A 527 7.81 -0.42 -0.55
CA ARG A 527 7.42 0.69 -1.44
C ARG A 527 6.04 0.46 -2.03
N GLU A 528 5.75 -0.76 -2.47
CA GLU A 528 4.44 -1.12 -3.02
C GLU A 528 3.37 -1.15 -1.93
N ALA A 529 3.71 -1.58 -0.72
CA ALA A 529 2.81 -1.49 0.43
C ALA A 529 2.40 -0.03 0.69
N LEU A 530 3.35 0.91 0.60
CA LEU A 530 3.08 2.35 0.71
C LEU A 530 2.18 2.84 -0.42
N ASP A 531 2.51 2.53 -1.68
CA ASP A 531 1.71 2.98 -2.83
C ASP A 531 0.28 2.44 -2.71
N ARG A 532 0.12 1.17 -2.31
CA ARG A 532 -1.20 0.54 -2.09
C ARG A 532 -1.97 1.16 -0.94
N LEU A 533 -1.31 1.53 0.16
CA LEU A 533 -1.91 2.20 1.31
C LEU A 533 -2.39 3.62 0.97
N LEU A 534 -1.60 4.36 0.19
CA LEU A 534 -1.90 5.74 -0.21
C LEU A 534 -3.04 5.87 -1.24
N GLU A 535 -3.44 4.77 -1.90
CA GLU A 535 -4.61 4.78 -2.79
C GLU A 535 -5.91 5.11 -2.02
N THR A 536 -6.01 4.65 -0.77
CA THR A 536 -7.23 4.75 0.04
C THR A 536 -7.11 5.74 1.20
N ASN A 537 -5.90 6.01 1.71
CA ASN A 537 -5.69 6.87 2.87
C ASN A 537 -4.74 8.04 2.57
N ASN A 538 -5.22 9.26 2.78
CA ASN A 538 -4.44 10.49 2.62
C ASN A 538 -3.35 10.63 3.69
N PHE A 539 -3.66 10.24 4.93
CA PHE A 539 -2.80 10.48 6.09
C PHE A 539 -2.63 9.24 6.97
N PRO A 540 -1.97 8.17 6.47
CA PRO A 540 -1.71 6.98 7.27
C PRO A 540 -0.91 7.28 8.53
N GLU A 541 -0.11 8.35 8.54
CA GLU A 541 0.65 8.77 9.71
C GLU A 541 -0.25 9.30 10.84
N PHE A 542 -1.46 9.79 10.52
CA PHE A 542 -2.44 10.19 11.53
C PHE A 542 -3.20 8.97 12.03
N THR A 543 -3.76 8.16 11.13
CA THR A 543 -4.55 6.97 11.50
C THR A 543 -3.71 5.93 12.22
N GLY A 544 -2.49 5.67 11.77
CA GLY A 544 -1.55 4.75 12.42
C GLY A 544 -1.19 5.12 13.86
N ARG A 545 -1.37 6.39 14.26
CA ARG A 545 -1.08 6.88 15.63
C ARG A 545 -2.34 7.00 16.48
N VAL A 546 -3.38 7.65 15.97
CA VAL A 546 -4.53 8.06 16.79
C VAL A 546 -5.78 7.21 16.59
N CYS A 547 -5.87 6.43 15.51
CA CYS A 547 -7.05 5.62 15.25
C CYS A 547 -7.21 4.53 16.32
N PRO A 548 -8.44 4.23 16.79
CA PRO A 548 -8.70 3.09 17.67
C PRO A 548 -8.70 1.75 16.94
N ALA A 549 -8.29 1.72 15.66
CA ALA A 549 -8.18 0.53 14.81
C ALA A 549 -9.47 -0.30 14.72
N PRO A 550 -10.59 0.25 14.20
CA PRO A 550 -11.82 -0.52 13.98
C PRO A 550 -11.61 -1.71 13.03
N CYS A 551 -10.62 -1.63 12.14
CA CYS A 551 -10.14 -2.72 11.30
C CYS A 551 -9.64 -3.94 12.10
N GLU A 552 -8.95 -3.74 13.22
CA GLU A 552 -8.52 -4.82 14.11
C GLU A 552 -9.72 -5.43 14.86
N GLY A 553 -10.67 -4.60 15.30
CA GLY A 553 -11.91 -5.05 15.92
C GLY A 553 -12.82 -5.89 15.00
N ALA A 554 -12.75 -5.65 13.70
CA ALA A 554 -13.47 -6.38 12.65
C ALA A 554 -12.64 -7.52 12.02
N CYS A 555 -11.39 -7.71 12.42
CA CYS A 555 -10.53 -8.77 11.87
C CYS A 555 -11.15 -10.14 12.14
N THR A 556 -11.24 -10.99 11.12
CA THR A 556 -11.78 -12.36 11.25
C THR A 556 -10.96 -13.20 12.24
N LEU A 557 -9.64 -12.97 12.30
CA LEU A 557 -8.77 -13.64 13.26
C LEU A 557 -9.19 -13.34 14.70
N GLY A 558 -9.71 -12.12 14.95
CA GLY A 558 -10.24 -11.65 16.24
C GLY A 558 -11.32 -12.55 16.87
N ILE A 559 -12.00 -13.37 16.06
CA ILE A 559 -13.03 -14.32 16.52
C ILE A 559 -12.41 -15.40 17.40
N ILE A 560 -11.30 -15.98 16.95
CA ILE A 560 -10.68 -17.15 17.58
C ILE A 560 -9.38 -16.80 18.32
N GLU A 561 -8.75 -15.67 17.96
CA GLU A 561 -7.42 -15.30 18.42
C GLU A 561 -7.25 -13.77 18.45
N ASP A 562 -6.09 -13.24 18.85
CA ASP A 562 -5.83 -11.80 18.77
C ASP A 562 -5.66 -11.33 17.32
N PRO A 563 -6.23 -10.17 16.95
CA PRO A 563 -6.24 -9.70 15.57
C PRO A 563 -4.84 -9.35 15.07
N VAL A 564 -4.66 -9.29 13.76
CA VAL A 564 -3.44 -8.74 13.14
C VAL A 564 -3.21 -7.31 13.65
N SER A 565 -1.97 -6.91 13.95
CA SER A 565 -1.60 -5.55 14.40
C SER A 565 -1.57 -4.54 13.23
N ILE A 566 -2.70 -4.44 12.53
CA ILE A 566 -2.93 -3.61 11.33
C ILE A 566 -2.47 -2.16 11.55
N LYS A 567 -2.79 -1.56 12.69
CA LYS A 567 -2.42 -0.17 12.99
C LYS A 567 -0.90 0.04 13.07
N SER A 568 -0.19 -0.94 13.64
CA SER A 568 1.28 -0.91 13.76
C SER A 568 1.93 -1.00 12.38
N ILE A 569 1.40 -1.88 11.53
CA ILE A 569 1.87 -2.05 10.16
C ILE A 569 1.60 -0.79 9.32
N GLU A 570 0.38 -0.22 9.40
CA GLU A 570 0.03 1.04 8.72
C GLU A 570 0.98 2.18 9.09
N CYS A 571 1.24 2.37 10.40
CA CYS A 571 2.12 3.41 10.90
C CYS A 571 3.57 3.23 10.39
N THR A 572 4.05 1.99 10.33
CA THR A 572 5.42 1.70 9.91
C THR A 572 5.62 1.91 8.42
N ILE A 573 4.66 1.49 7.58
CA ILE A 573 4.71 1.71 6.12
C ILE A 573 4.93 3.19 5.79
N ILE A 574 4.16 4.08 6.41
CA ILE A 574 4.24 5.52 6.13
C ILE A 574 5.48 6.17 6.73
N ASP A 575 5.88 5.78 7.94
CA ASP A 575 7.10 6.31 8.56
C ASP A 575 8.33 5.96 7.72
N MET A 576 8.41 4.71 7.23
CA MET A 576 9.45 4.30 6.28
C MET A 576 9.36 5.04 4.95
N GLY A 577 8.15 5.32 4.47
CA GLY A 577 7.94 6.11 3.26
C GLY A 577 8.54 7.50 3.33
N PHE A 578 8.43 8.16 4.48
CA PHE A 578 9.09 9.45 4.69
C PHE A 578 10.60 9.29 4.90
N GLU A 579 11.03 8.31 5.70
CA GLU A 579 12.45 8.08 6.00
C GLU A 579 13.28 7.74 4.74
N LYS A 580 12.73 6.91 3.85
CA LYS A 580 13.38 6.53 2.58
C LYS A 580 13.21 7.57 1.46
N GLY A 581 12.59 8.72 1.74
CA GLY A 581 12.37 9.79 0.76
C GLY A 581 11.37 9.44 -0.34
N TRP A 582 10.49 8.47 -0.10
CA TRP A 582 9.47 8.00 -1.05
C TRP A 582 8.26 8.94 -1.14
N MET A 583 8.00 9.68 -0.06
CA MET A 583 6.97 10.72 0.02
C MET A 583 7.49 12.02 -0.60
N VAL A 584 7.24 12.20 -1.89
CA VAL A 584 7.62 13.40 -2.65
C VAL A 584 6.38 14.20 -3.08
N PRO A 585 6.46 15.54 -3.23
CA PRO A 585 5.34 16.34 -3.71
C PRO A 585 4.86 15.90 -5.09
N ARG A 586 3.54 15.71 -5.25
CA ARG A 586 2.88 15.36 -6.51
C ARG A 586 1.88 16.43 -6.96
N PRO A 587 2.34 17.65 -7.34
CA PRO A 587 1.43 18.69 -7.84
C PRO A 587 0.71 18.23 -9.12
N PRO A 588 -0.55 18.66 -9.36
CA PRO A 588 -1.29 18.25 -10.54
C PRO A 588 -0.62 18.77 -11.82
N ALA A 589 -0.55 17.91 -12.85
CA ALA A 589 0.07 18.24 -14.12
C ALA A 589 -0.68 19.36 -14.89
N ARG A 590 -1.98 19.54 -14.61
CA ARG A 590 -2.83 20.58 -15.21
C ARG A 590 -3.78 21.14 -14.17
N ARG A 591 -3.99 22.46 -14.20
CA ARG A 591 -4.99 23.13 -13.37
C ARG A 591 -6.30 23.27 -14.15
N THR A 592 -7.44 23.05 -13.49
CA THR A 592 -8.76 23.18 -14.11
C THR A 592 -9.23 24.63 -14.25
N GLY A 593 -8.54 25.57 -13.58
CA GLY A 593 -8.97 26.96 -13.46
C GLY A 593 -10.07 27.20 -12.42
N ARG A 594 -10.57 26.13 -11.76
CA ARG A 594 -11.55 26.22 -10.67
C ARG A 594 -10.85 26.39 -9.32
N SER A 595 -11.55 27.04 -8.41
CA SER A 595 -11.07 27.45 -7.09
C SER A 595 -12.02 27.00 -5.98
N VAL A 596 -11.46 26.46 -4.90
CA VAL A 596 -12.22 25.94 -3.75
C VAL A 596 -11.67 26.53 -2.46
N ALA A 597 -12.57 27.08 -1.64
CA ALA A 597 -12.28 27.46 -0.25
C ALA A 597 -12.66 26.33 0.70
N VAL A 598 -11.69 25.83 1.47
CA VAL A 598 -11.91 24.84 2.52
C VAL A 598 -11.80 25.53 3.88
N VAL A 599 -12.88 25.51 4.66
CA VAL A 599 -12.96 26.18 5.97
C VAL A 599 -12.72 25.17 7.08
N GLY A 600 -11.58 25.31 7.76
CA GLY A 600 -11.08 24.41 8.81
C GLY A 600 -10.02 23.46 8.28
N SER A 601 -8.89 23.36 8.99
CA SER A 601 -7.75 22.53 8.60
C SER A 601 -7.62 21.21 9.36
N GLY A 602 -8.74 20.71 9.91
CA GLY A 602 -8.78 19.36 10.47
C GLY A 602 -8.61 18.27 9.40
N PRO A 603 -8.54 16.98 9.81
CA PRO A 603 -8.32 15.87 8.87
C PRO A 603 -9.31 15.83 7.68
N ALA A 604 -10.58 16.20 7.88
CA ALA A 604 -11.56 16.28 6.79
C ALA A 604 -11.20 17.36 5.75
N GLY A 605 -10.89 18.57 6.20
CA GLY A 605 -10.51 19.68 5.33
C GLY A 605 -9.21 19.41 4.59
N LEU A 606 -8.21 18.86 5.28
CA LEU A 606 -6.95 18.48 4.65
C LEU A 606 -7.13 17.36 3.61
N ALA A 607 -7.92 16.33 3.92
CA ALA A 607 -8.16 15.23 2.98
C ALA A 607 -8.90 15.73 1.74
N ALA A 608 -9.90 16.59 1.92
CA ALA A 608 -10.60 17.20 0.81
C ALA A 608 -9.67 18.08 -0.05
N ALA A 609 -8.82 18.88 0.60
CA ALA A 609 -7.87 19.74 -0.09
C ALA A 609 -6.85 18.93 -0.91
N ASP A 610 -6.34 17.83 -0.36
CA ASP A 610 -5.45 16.90 -1.06
C ASP A 610 -6.11 16.30 -2.32
N GLU A 611 -7.33 15.76 -2.18
CA GLU A 611 -8.05 15.15 -3.31
C GLU A 611 -8.45 16.19 -4.38
N LEU A 612 -8.94 17.37 -3.99
CA LEU A 612 -9.29 18.44 -4.94
C LEU A 612 -8.06 19.00 -5.65
N ASN A 613 -6.92 19.09 -4.96
CA ASN A 613 -5.65 19.50 -5.56
C ASN A 613 -5.17 18.47 -6.60
N LYS A 614 -5.26 17.17 -6.29
CA LYS A 614 -4.96 16.07 -7.24
C LYS A 614 -5.87 16.11 -8.47
N ALA A 615 -7.15 16.47 -8.31
CA ALA A 615 -8.09 16.67 -9.41
C ALA A 615 -7.75 17.91 -10.29
N GLY A 616 -6.82 18.76 -9.84
CA GLY A 616 -6.32 19.93 -10.58
C GLY A 616 -7.00 21.25 -10.19
N HIS A 617 -7.87 21.28 -9.18
CA HIS A 617 -8.44 22.53 -8.68
C HIS A 617 -7.41 23.33 -7.88
N SER A 618 -7.61 24.64 -7.78
CA SER A 618 -6.84 25.50 -6.89
C SER A 618 -7.53 25.53 -5.53
N VAL A 619 -6.84 25.12 -4.47
CA VAL A 619 -7.44 24.99 -3.14
C VAL A 619 -6.80 25.97 -2.17
N THR A 620 -7.63 26.70 -1.42
CA THR A 620 -7.21 27.51 -0.27
C THR A 620 -7.89 27.02 0.99
N VAL A 621 -7.10 26.63 1.99
CA VAL A 621 -7.55 26.18 3.31
C VAL A 621 -7.46 27.35 4.29
N TYR A 622 -8.58 27.70 4.91
CA TYR A 622 -8.69 28.76 5.91
C TYR A 622 -8.78 28.14 7.30
N GLU A 623 -7.82 28.46 8.16
CA GLU A 623 -7.73 27.98 9.53
C GLU A 623 -7.83 29.15 10.50
N ARG A 624 -8.69 29.04 11.51
CA ARG A 624 -8.86 30.08 12.54
C ARG A 624 -7.65 30.19 13.47
N ASP A 625 -6.94 29.09 13.63
CA ASP A 625 -5.76 28.98 14.47
C ASP A 625 -4.49 29.44 13.75
N ASP A 626 -3.41 29.61 14.51
CA ASP A 626 -2.10 30.04 14.01
C ASP A 626 -1.29 28.92 13.36
N ARG A 627 -1.76 27.67 13.44
CA ARG A 627 -1.12 26.47 12.86
C ARG A 627 -2.17 25.53 12.26
N ILE A 628 -1.79 24.86 11.18
CA ILE A 628 -2.64 23.96 10.40
C ILE A 628 -2.72 22.57 11.05
N GLY A 629 -3.87 21.91 10.99
CA GLY A 629 -4.07 20.52 11.42
C GLY A 629 -5.28 20.29 12.33
N GLY A 630 -5.97 21.36 12.75
CA GLY A 630 -7.13 21.27 13.64
C GLY A 630 -6.84 20.47 14.91
N LEU A 631 -7.65 19.43 15.19
CA LEU A 631 -7.45 18.56 16.35
C LEU A 631 -6.10 17.84 16.33
N MET A 632 -5.55 17.49 15.17
CA MET A 632 -4.22 16.84 15.10
C MET A 632 -3.10 17.78 15.58
N MET A 633 -3.29 19.09 15.41
CA MET A 633 -2.34 20.11 15.86
C MET A 633 -2.56 20.52 17.32
N TYR A 634 -3.79 20.76 17.76
CA TYR A 634 -4.06 21.34 19.08
C TYR A 634 -4.91 20.51 20.04
N GLY A 635 -5.48 19.40 19.58
CA GLY A 635 -6.26 18.50 20.46
C GLY A 635 -5.49 17.27 20.90
N VAL A 636 -4.99 16.51 19.94
CA VAL A 636 -4.14 15.34 20.19
C VAL A 636 -2.82 15.82 20.77
N PRO A 637 -2.37 15.36 21.95
CA PRO A 637 -1.11 15.80 22.55
C PRO A 637 0.13 15.45 21.72
N ASN A 638 1.27 16.12 21.98
CA ASN A 638 2.52 15.87 21.26
C ASN A 638 3.03 14.42 21.44
N MET A 639 2.87 13.84 22.64
CA MET A 639 3.32 12.48 22.92
C MET A 639 2.51 11.38 22.19
N LYS A 640 1.34 11.70 21.63
CA LYS A 640 0.53 10.74 20.86
C LYS A 640 0.74 10.87 19.35
N ALA A 641 0.98 12.08 18.87
CA ALA A 641 1.37 12.37 17.50
C ALA A 641 2.24 13.62 17.47
N ASP A 642 3.47 13.51 17.01
CA ASP A 642 4.40 14.63 17.00
C ASP A 642 3.94 15.77 16.08
N LYS A 643 4.04 17.01 16.54
CA LYS A 643 3.48 18.16 15.81
C LYS A 643 4.38 18.64 14.68
N GLU A 644 5.69 18.47 14.80
CA GLU A 644 6.66 18.94 13.81
C GLU A 644 6.92 17.85 12.76
N HIS A 645 7.32 16.66 13.20
CA HIS A 645 7.77 15.57 12.34
C HIS A 645 6.64 14.73 11.75
N VAL A 646 5.41 14.84 12.26
CA VAL A 646 4.23 14.13 11.71
C VAL A 646 3.24 15.10 11.11
N VAL A 647 2.73 16.08 11.88
CA VAL A 647 1.67 16.99 11.38
C VAL A 647 2.25 18.05 10.43
N GLN A 648 3.24 18.84 10.87
CA GLN A 648 3.79 19.92 10.06
C GLN A 648 4.46 19.40 8.78
N ARG A 649 5.22 18.29 8.85
CA ARG A 649 5.79 17.62 7.67
C ARG A 649 4.76 17.32 6.57
N ARG A 650 3.54 16.88 6.94
CA ARG A 650 2.45 16.62 5.98
C ARG A 650 1.91 17.93 5.40
N VAL A 651 1.72 18.95 6.22
CA VAL A 651 1.26 20.28 5.77
C VAL A 651 2.25 20.89 4.79
N ASP A 652 3.55 20.75 5.05
CA ASP A 652 4.61 21.24 4.17
C ASP A 652 4.58 20.51 2.82
N LEU A 653 4.42 19.19 2.82
CA LEU A 653 4.26 18.39 1.60
C LEU A 653 3.06 18.88 0.77
N MET A 654 1.91 19.08 1.40
CA MET A 654 0.70 19.60 0.74
C MET A 654 0.89 21.04 0.20
N SER A 655 1.62 21.87 0.94
CA SER A 655 1.97 23.23 0.51
C SER A 655 2.86 23.21 -0.74
N GLN A 656 3.84 22.29 -0.78
CA GLN A 656 4.71 22.08 -1.94
C GLN A 656 3.94 21.55 -3.16
N GLU A 657 2.82 20.84 -2.96
CA GLU A 657 1.90 20.41 -4.03
C GLU A 657 0.99 21.53 -4.55
N GLY A 658 1.05 22.72 -3.93
CA GLY A 658 0.38 23.94 -4.37
C GLY A 658 -0.93 24.27 -3.65
N ILE A 659 -1.20 23.64 -2.51
CA ILE A 659 -2.32 24.03 -1.63
C ILE A 659 -1.93 25.29 -0.85
N LEU A 660 -2.83 26.28 -0.81
CA LEU A 660 -2.60 27.51 -0.05
C LEU A 660 -3.23 27.41 1.35
N PHE A 661 -2.48 27.77 2.37
CA PHE A 661 -2.95 27.80 3.75
C PHE A 661 -3.01 29.24 4.26
N VAL A 662 -4.14 29.60 4.89
CA VAL A 662 -4.38 30.91 5.50
C VAL A 662 -4.75 30.71 6.96
N THR A 663 -3.83 31.01 7.86
CA THR A 663 -3.98 30.89 9.32
C THR A 663 -4.55 32.19 9.93
N GLY A 664 -5.08 32.11 11.15
CA GLY A 664 -5.73 33.24 11.81
C GLY A 664 -7.02 33.71 11.12
N ALA A 665 -7.56 32.90 10.20
CA ALA A 665 -8.73 33.19 9.41
C ALA A 665 -10.00 32.69 10.08
N HIS A 666 -10.57 33.52 10.95
CA HIS A 666 -11.79 33.18 11.69
C HIS A 666 -13.05 33.42 10.83
N VAL A 667 -13.29 32.55 9.85
CA VAL A 667 -14.45 32.61 8.95
C VAL A 667 -15.75 32.68 9.74
N GLY A 668 -16.66 33.59 9.33
CA GLY A 668 -17.93 33.85 10.01
C GLY A 668 -17.86 34.82 11.19
N ARG A 669 -16.66 35.25 11.63
CA ARG A 669 -16.48 36.30 12.66
C ARG A 669 -15.58 37.44 12.21
N ASP A 670 -14.52 37.14 11.48
CA ASP A 670 -13.58 38.15 10.97
C ASP A 670 -14.08 38.70 9.61
N PRO A 671 -14.36 40.01 9.50
CA PRO A 671 -14.79 40.62 8.24
C PRO A 671 -13.81 40.45 7.08
N ARG A 672 -12.50 40.26 7.36
CA ARG A 672 -11.47 40.03 6.33
C ARG A 672 -11.66 38.68 5.62
N PHE A 673 -12.28 37.73 6.31
CA PHE A 673 -12.60 36.39 5.83
C PHE A 673 -14.12 36.18 5.83
N GLY A 674 -14.85 37.23 5.47
CA GLY A 674 -16.31 37.23 5.32
C GLY A 674 -16.76 36.18 4.31
N LEU A 675 -17.88 35.52 4.59
CA LEU A 675 -18.42 34.47 3.74
C LEU A 675 -18.84 34.99 2.36
N ASP A 676 -19.27 36.24 2.27
CA ASP A 676 -19.54 36.96 1.02
C ASP A 676 -18.27 37.14 0.17
N VAL A 677 -17.14 37.43 0.82
CA VAL A 677 -15.83 37.53 0.15
C VAL A 677 -15.41 36.16 -0.37
N LEU A 678 -15.47 35.13 0.48
CA LEU A 678 -15.09 33.77 0.09
C LEU A 678 -15.95 33.23 -1.06
N ARG A 679 -17.26 33.47 -1.03
CA ARG A 679 -18.18 33.05 -2.12
C ARG A 679 -17.98 33.82 -3.41
N ARG A 680 -17.41 35.03 -3.36
CA ARG A 680 -17.07 35.81 -4.56
C ARG A 680 -15.73 35.38 -5.15
N GLU A 681 -14.78 35.00 -4.30
CA GLU A 681 -13.41 34.68 -4.71
C GLU A 681 -13.20 33.23 -5.13
N HIS A 682 -14.07 32.31 -4.68
CA HIS A 682 -13.98 30.88 -4.97
C HIS A 682 -15.26 30.38 -5.64
N ASP A 683 -15.13 29.37 -6.51
CA ASP A 683 -16.28 28.76 -7.20
C ASP A 683 -17.19 27.97 -6.23
N THR A 684 -16.62 27.45 -5.14
CA THR A 684 -17.36 26.64 -4.15
C THR A 684 -16.65 26.63 -2.78
N LEU A 685 -17.42 26.32 -1.73
CA LEU A 685 -16.96 26.27 -0.35
C LEU A 685 -17.18 24.87 0.25
N LEU A 686 -16.21 24.40 1.02
CA LEU A 686 -16.34 23.25 1.91
C LEU A 686 -16.24 23.70 3.36
N LEU A 687 -17.25 23.36 4.17
CA LEU A 687 -17.25 23.55 5.62
C LEU A 687 -16.74 22.28 6.31
N SER A 688 -15.62 22.38 7.01
CA SER A 688 -14.99 21.28 7.77
C SER A 688 -14.49 21.78 9.12
N THR A 689 -15.32 22.55 9.81
CA THR A 689 -14.99 23.28 11.05
C THR A 689 -14.93 22.41 12.30
N GLY A 690 -15.34 21.14 12.20
CA GLY A 690 -15.38 20.18 13.31
C GLY A 690 -16.50 20.44 14.33
N ALA A 691 -16.61 19.57 15.34
CA ALA A 691 -17.53 19.72 16.45
C ALA A 691 -16.80 20.32 17.66
N THR A 692 -16.87 21.66 17.83
CA THR A 692 -16.05 22.39 18.80
C THR A 692 -16.77 22.76 20.08
N ARG A 693 -18.10 22.62 20.16
CA ARG A 693 -18.87 22.93 21.37
C ARG A 693 -18.74 21.81 22.41
N PRO A 694 -18.05 22.01 23.54
CA PRO A 694 -17.89 20.97 24.54
C PRO A 694 -19.21 20.68 25.26
N ARG A 695 -19.38 19.44 25.74
CA ARG A 695 -20.47 19.06 26.64
C ARG A 695 -20.12 19.52 28.05
N ASP A 696 -21.01 20.30 28.65
CA ASP A 696 -20.86 20.77 30.03
C ASP A 696 -21.52 19.85 31.05
N LEU A 697 -21.11 20.00 32.31
CA LEU A 697 -21.66 19.31 33.47
C LEU A 697 -22.35 20.33 34.39
N PRO A 698 -23.69 20.48 34.30
CA PRO A 698 -24.44 21.42 35.13
C PRO A 698 -24.61 20.85 36.54
N ALA A 699 -23.59 21.00 37.38
CA ALA A 699 -23.61 20.67 38.80
C ALA A 699 -23.44 21.92 39.67
N GLU A 700 -23.88 21.85 40.92
CA GLU A 700 -23.65 22.94 41.89
C GLU A 700 -22.14 23.22 42.04
N GLY A 701 -21.75 24.49 42.13
CA GLY A 701 -20.34 24.88 42.21
C GLY A 701 -19.53 24.75 40.90
N ARG A 702 -20.16 24.35 39.78
CA ARG A 702 -19.49 24.21 38.46
C ARG A 702 -18.74 25.47 37.99
N ALA A 703 -19.27 26.66 38.27
CA ALA A 703 -18.68 27.94 37.87
C ALA A 703 -17.56 28.37 38.83
N GLY A 704 -16.45 28.90 38.29
CA GLY A 704 -15.31 29.40 39.06
C GLY A 704 -13.98 28.75 38.66
N PRO A 705 -12.84 29.25 39.19
CA PRO A 705 -11.52 28.76 38.83
C PRO A 705 -11.33 27.28 39.19
N GLY A 706 -10.51 26.58 38.42
CA GLY A 706 -10.12 25.19 38.66
C GLY A 706 -10.99 24.13 37.95
N VAL A 707 -12.12 24.49 37.33
CA VAL A 707 -12.91 23.56 36.51
C VAL A 707 -12.86 23.98 35.04
N HIS A 708 -12.21 23.16 34.22
CA HIS A 708 -11.89 23.48 32.82
C HIS A 708 -12.48 22.43 31.87
N PHE A 709 -12.81 22.84 30.65
CA PHE A 709 -13.03 21.87 29.58
C PHE A 709 -11.70 21.23 29.19
N ALA A 710 -11.71 19.93 28.87
CA ALA A 710 -10.50 19.20 28.49
C ALA A 710 -9.72 19.87 27.35
N MET A 711 -10.42 20.38 26.34
CA MET A 711 -9.78 21.05 25.22
C MET A 711 -9.13 22.40 25.58
N GLU A 712 -9.54 23.09 26.64
CA GLU A 712 -8.83 24.28 27.11
C GLU A 712 -7.44 23.90 27.64
N PHE A 713 -7.37 22.81 28.40
CA PHE A 713 -6.14 22.26 28.94
C PHE A 713 -5.21 21.75 27.85
N LEU A 714 -5.67 20.82 27.01
CA LEU A 714 -4.83 20.17 25.99
C LEU A 714 -4.32 21.17 24.95
N ARG A 715 -5.17 22.10 24.52
CA ARG A 715 -4.81 23.12 23.52
C ARG A 715 -3.80 24.12 24.06
N SER A 716 -4.06 24.68 25.25
CA SER A 716 -3.14 25.66 25.83
C SER A 716 -1.78 25.05 26.14
N ASN A 717 -1.77 23.79 26.64
CA ASN A 717 -0.54 23.03 26.83
C ASN A 717 0.24 22.86 25.51
N THR A 718 -0.40 22.30 24.48
CA THR A 718 0.27 22.04 23.19
C THR A 718 0.79 23.33 22.58
N LYS A 719 0.00 24.41 22.63
CA LYS A 719 0.44 25.71 22.12
C LYS A 719 1.65 26.26 22.88
N SER A 720 1.62 26.26 24.21
CA SER A 720 2.74 26.74 25.04
C SER A 720 3.99 25.88 24.86
N LEU A 721 3.83 24.56 24.70
CA LEU A 721 4.91 23.62 24.41
C LEU A 721 5.59 23.97 23.07
N LEU A 722 4.82 24.20 22.01
CA LEU A 722 5.35 24.55 20.69
C LEU A 722 5.94 25.97 20.65
N ASP A 723 5.34 26.92 21.36
CA ASP A 723 5.78 28.32 21.35
C ASP A 723 7.05 28.53 22.20
N SER A 724 7.23 27.77 23.28
CA SER A 724 8.22 28.11 24.31
C SER A 724 8.78 26.93 25.12
N GLY A 725 8.40 25.69 24.81
CA GLY A 725 8.73 24.55 25.67
C GLY A 725 8.13 24.67 27.07
N LEU A 726 6.93 25.26 27.19
CA LEU A 726 6.23 25.59 28.46
C LEU A 726 6.88 26.69 29.31
N SER A 727 7.94 27.35 28.84
CA SER A 727 8.62 28.40 29.61
C SER A 727 7.84 29.71 29.72
N ASP A 728 6.85 29.93 28.85
CA ASP A 728 6.01 31.14 28.87
C ASP A 728 4.90 31.11 29.93
N GLY A 729 4.65 29.96 30.57
CA GLY A 729 3.59 29.80 31.57
C GLY A 729 2.16 29.98 31.04
N ARG A 730 1.95 30.04 29.71
CA ARG A 730 0.65 30.29 29.08
C ARG A 730 -0.15 28.99 28.86
N TYR A 731 -0.22 28.16 29.90
CA TYR A 731 -0.97 26.92 29.92
C TYR A 731 -1.58 26.69 31.30
N ILE A 732 -2.56 25.78 31.40
CA ILE A 732 -3.09 25.37 32.70
C ILE A 732 -2.09 24.42 33.35
N ASN A 733 -1.39 24.88 34.38
CA ASN A 733 -0.36 24.09 35.06
C ASN A 733 -0.96 23.15 36.11
N ALA A 734 -0.68 21.85 35.96
CA ALA A 734 -1.15 20.80 36.87
C ALA A 734 -0.08 20.36 37.89
N GLU A 735 1.10 20.95 37.88
CA GLU A 735 2.20 20.63 38.80
C GLU A 735 1.78 20.77 40.26
N GLY A 736 1.99 19.70 41.04
CA GLY A 736 1.66 19.66 42.46
C GLY A 736 0.16 19.76 42.78
N LYS A 737 -0.73 19.65 41.79
CA LYS A 737 -2.19 19.74 41.97
C LYS A 737 -2.86 18.37 42.13
N LYS A 738 -3.95 18.30 42.89
CA LYS A 738 -4.87 17.15 42.93
C LYS A 738 -5.83 17.26 41.75
N VAL A 739 -5.68 16.36 40.79
CA VAL A 739 -6.37 16.45 39.49
C VAL A 739 -7.50 15.42 39.41
N VAL A 740 -8.68 15.87 38.98
CA VAL A 740 -9.79 14.98 38.59
C VAL A 740 -10.10 15.14 37.10
N VAL A 741 -10.20 14.03 36.37
CA VAL A 741 -10.66 14.01 34.97
C VAL A 741 -12.04 13.38 34.93
N ILE A 742 -13.04 14.05 34.36
CA ILE A 742 -14.42 13.51 34.23
C ILE A 742 -14.66 13.08 32.78
N GLY A 743 -14.86 11.77 32.58
CA GLY A 743 -15.07 11.11 31.29
C GLY A 743 -13.92 10.14 30.94
N GLY A 744 -14.26 8.93 30.50
CA GLY A 744 -13.29 7.85 30.20
C GLY A 744 -12.99 7.62 28.72
N GLY A 745 -13.18 8.63 27.86
CA GLY A 745 -12.79 8.56 26.44
C GLY A 745 -11.31 8.91 26.20
N ASP A 746 -10.89 8.89 24.93
CA ASP A 746 -9.51 9.22 24.51
C ASP A 746 -9.06 10.60 25.01
N THR A 747 -9.93 11.61 24.93
CA THR A 747 -9.65 12.96 25.45
C THR A 747 -9.37 12.96 26.97
N GLY A 748 -10.04 12.09 27.72
CA GLY A 748 -9.79 11.91 29.15
C GLY A 748 -8.42 11.30 29.39
N THR A 749 -8.06 10.25 28.64
CA THR A 749 -6.72 9.65 28.68
C THR A 749 -5.62 10.66 28.33
N ASP A 750 -5.89 11.54 27.36
CA ASP A 750 -4.96 12.60 26.97
C ASP A 750 -4.78 13.65 28.08
N CYS A 751 -5.85 13.98 28.82
CA CYS A 751 -5.74 14.83 30.02
C CYS A 751 -4.92 14.15 31.11
N ILE A 752 -5.11 12.86 31.33
CA ILE A 752 -4.32 12.05 32.28
C ILE A 752 -2.84 12.14 31.92
N GLY A 753 -2.45 11.73 30.70
CA GLY A 753 -1.06 11.72 30.27
C GLY A 753 -0.38 13.10 30.32
N THR A 754 -1.13 14.17 30.05
CA THR A 754 -0.64 15.56 30.15
C THR A 754 -0.44 15.98 31.61
N ALA A 755 -1.40 15.71 32.49
CA ALA A 755 -1.32 16.07 33.91
C ALA A 755 -0.19 15.32 34.64
N LEU A 756 0.03 14.04 34.28
CA LEU A 756 1.15 13.25 34.81
C LEU A 756 2.51 13.88 34.45
N ARG A 757 2.69 14.33 33.20
CA ARG A 757 3.92 15.01 32.74
C ARG A 757 4.15 16.37 33.39
N HIS A 758 3.08 17.07 33.76
CA HIS A 758 3.17 18.26 34.62
C HIS A 758 3.54 17.93 36.07
N LYS A 759 3.58 16.65 36.47
CA LYS A 759 3.86 16.19 37.84
C LYS A 759 2.75 16.61 38.82
N CYS A 760 1.50 16.33 38.47
CA CYS A 760 0.39 16.48 39.42
C CYS A 760 0.61 15.64 40.69
N ALA A 761 0.11 16.13 41.82
CA ALA A 761 0.27 15.49 43.13
C ALA A 761 -0.59 14.21 43.26
N SER A 762 -1.79 14.22 42.69
CA SER A 762 -2.66 13.05 42.59
C SER A 762 -3.54 13.15 41.35
N LEU A 763 -4.07 12.00 40.90
CA LEU A 763 -4.90 11.92 39.71
C LEU A 763 -5.99 10.86 39.88
N VAL A 764 -7.25 11.24 39.65
CA VAL A 764 -8.38 10.30 39.57
C VAL A 764 -9.20 10.59 38.32
N ASN A 765 -9.67 9.55 37.63
CA ASN A 765 -10.56 9.67 36.49
C ASN A 765 -11.95 9.11 36.83
N PHE A 766 -12.98 9.95 36.76
CA PHE A 766 -14.35 9.53 36.96
C PHE A 766 -14.97 9.05 35.64
N GLU A 767 -15.45 7.82 35.65
CA GLU A 767 -16.28 7.25 34.58
C GLU A 767 -17.68 6.98 35.13
N LEU A 768 -18.70 7.48 34.44
CA LEU A 768 -20.09 7.36 34.84
C LEU A 768 -20.63 5.94 34.54
N LEU A 769 -20.10 5.32 33.50
CA LEU A 769 -20.49 3.98 33.08
C LEU A 769 -19.74 2.90 33.88
N PRO A 770 -20.29 1.66 33.92
CA PRO A 770 -19.59 0.55 34.53
C PRO A 770 -18.32 0.19 33.74
N GLN A 771 -17.38 -0.44 34.44
CA GLN A 771 -16.18 -1.00 33.82
C GLN A 771 -16.59 -1.96 32.70
N GLN A 772 -16.00 -1.78 31.52
CA GLN A 772 -16.23 -2.70 30.40
C GLN A 772 -15.68 -4.09 30.75
N PRO A 773 -16.31 -5.18 30.26
CA PRO A 773 -15.86 -6.52 30.56
C PRO A 773 -14.47 -6.80 29.96
N ALA A 774 -13.71 -7.71 30.58
CA ALA A 774 -12.40 -8.11 30.06
C ALA A 774 -12.51 -8.82 28.69
N VAL A 775 -13.61 -9.54 28.46
CA VAL A 775 -13.88 -10.28 27.23
C VAL A 775 -15.13 -9.72 26.57
N ARG A 776 -15.13 -9.75 25.23
CA ARG A 776 -16.24 -9.29 24.40
C ARG A 776 -17.51 -10.09 24.68
N ASP A 777 -18.62 -9.40 24.93
CA ASP A 777 -19.95 -10.02 25.02
C ASP A 777 -20.48 -10.39 23.63
N GLY A 778 -20.66 -11.69 23.36
CA GLY A 778 -21.13 -12.20 22.08
C GLY A 778 -22.60 -11.91 21.78
N ALA A 779 -23.46 -11.73 22.79
CA ALA A 779 -24.88 -11.48 22.61
C ALA A 779 -25.17 -9.98 22.44
N GLY A 780 -24.62 -9.15 23.32
CA GLY A 780 -24.83 -7.69 23.31
C GLY A 780 -23.85 -6.90 22.45
N ASN A 781 -22.72 -7.47 22.04
CA ASN A 781 -21.73 -6.83 21.17
C ASN A 781 -21.14 -7.82 20.15
N PRO A 782 -21.96 -8.37 19.23
CA PRO A 782 -21.52 -9.42 18.30
C PRO A 782 -20.47 -8.91 17.31
N TRP A 783 -19.52 -9.78 16.94
CA TRP A 783 -18.59 -9.52 15.82
C TRP A 783 -19.40 -9.32 14.52
N PRO A 784 -19.00 -8.41 13.60
CA PRO A 784 -17.76 -7.63 13.53
C PRO A 784 -17.83 -6.23 14.14
N GLN A 785 -18.74 -5.97 15.09
CA GLN A 785 -18.79 -4.66 15.75
C GLN A 785 -17.47 -4.32 16.44
N TYR A 786 -17.19 -3.05 16.69
CA TYR A 786 -16.07 -2.66 17.54
C TYR A 786 -16.23 -3.30 18.94
N PRO A 787 -15.19 -3.97 19.48
CA PRO A 787 -15.28 -4.64 20.78
C PRO A 787 -15.37 -3.63 21.91
N ARG A 788 -16.40 -3.79 22.76
CA ARG A 788 -16.59 -3.07 24.02
C ARG A 788 -15.98 -3.89 25.15
N THR A 789 -14.67 -3.77 25.29
CA THR A 789 -13.86 -4.50 26.27
C THR A 789 -13.00 -3.53 27.05
N PHE A 790 -12.65 -3.86 28.29
CA PHE A 790 -11.69 -3.11 29.07
C PHE A 790 -10.39 -2.90 28.28
N LYS A 791 -9.96 -1.64 28.18
CA LYS A 791 -8.70 -1.24 27.54
C LYS A 791 -7.89 -0.38 28.48
N VAL A 792 -6.59 -0.64 28.49
CA VAL A 792 -5.57 0.21 29.12
C VAL A 792 -4.88 0.95 27.98
N ASP A 793 -4.85 2.27 28.07
CA ASP A 793 -4.21 3.16 27.07
C ASP A 793 -3.00 3.83 27.75
N TYR A 794 -2.16 4.54 27.00
CA TYR A 794 -0.85 5.01 27.44
C TYR A 794 -0.90 5.80 28.76
N GLY A 795 -1.89 6.69 28.92
CA GLY A 795 -2.08 7.50 30.13
C GLY A 795 -2.53 6.68 31.34
N HIS A 796 -3.36 5.64 31.13
CA HIS A 796 -3.74 4.72 32.19
C HIS A 796 -2.53 3.91 32.68
N ALA A 797 -1.70 3.42 31.74
CA ALA A 797 -0.48 2.69 32.06
C ALA A 797 0.56 3.56 32.78
N GLU A 798 0.72 4.82 32.36
CA GLU A 798 1.61 5.79 33.02
C GLU A 798 1.13 6.14 34.44
N ALA A 799 -0.18 6.30 34.65
CA ALA A 799 -0.75 6.50 35.98
C ALA A 799 -0.52 5.30 36.88
N HIS A 800 -0.75 4.08 36.36
CA HIS A 800 -0.50 2.84 37.10
C HIS A 800 0.97 2.68 37.49
N GLU A 801 1.92 2.98 36.60
CA GLU A 801 3.34 2.92 36.94
C GLU A 801 3.71 3.89 38.07
N ARG A 802 3.18 5.11 38.04
CA ARG A 802 3.47 6.13 39.06
C ARG A 802 2.82 5.82 40.41
N ASP A 803 1.55 5.43 40.40
CA ASP A 803 0.68 5.38 41.59
C ASP A 803 0.40 3.95 42.07
N GLY A 804 0.76 2.92 41.30
CA GLY A 804 0.51 1.51 41.59
C GLY A 804 -0.95 1.06 41.37
N ALA A 805 -1.82 1.91 40.80
CA ALA A 805 -3.24 1.64 40.63
C ALA A 805 -3.80 2.26 39.34
N ASP A 806 -4.87 1.65 38.80
CA ASP A 806 -5.63 2.25 37.69
C ASP A 806 -6.27 3.56 38.19
N PRO A 807 -6.13 4.69 37.47
CA PRO A 807 -6.69 5.96 37.92
C PRO A 807 -8.22 6.04 37.83
N ARG A 808 -8.87 5.07 37.16
CA ARG A 808 -10.31 5.12 36.88
C ARG A 808 -11.15 4.64 38.05
N SER A 809 -12.16 5.44 38.37
CA SER A 809 -13.23 5.13 39.31
C SER A 809 -14.55 5.07 38.53
N TYR A 810 -15.17 3.90 38.51
CA TYR A 810 -16.36 3.60 37.70
C TYR A 810 -17.66 3.86 38.46
N GLU A 811 -18.72 4.06 37.69
CA GLU A 811 -20.08 4.32 38.20
C GLU A 811 -20.13 5.50 39.18
N VAL A 812 -19.36 6.55 38.88
CA VAL A 812 -19.27 7.78 39.69
C VAL A 812 -20.13 8.87 39.07
N LEU A 813 -21.10 9.38 39.84
CA LEU A 813 -21.89 10.55 39.48
C LEU A 813 -21.46 11.75 40.32
N THR A 814 -21.00 12.81 39.66
CA THR A 814 -20.69 14.09 40.31
C THR A 814 -21.97 14.80 40.74
N LYS A 815 -22.04 15.20 42.02
CA LYS A 815 -23.18 15.94 42.59
C LYS A 815 -22.89 17.43 42.67
N ARG A 816 -21.72 17.82 43.18
CA ARG A 816 -21.30 19.22 43.27
C ARG A 816 -19.79 19.40 43.34
N PHE A 817 -19.33 20.59 43.00
CA PHE A 817 -17.97 21.06 43.18
C PHE A 817 -17.92 21.90 44.46
N THR A 818 -17.11 21.48 45.42
CA THR A 818 -16.87 22.23 46.66
C THR A 818 -15.82 23.31 46.42
N ARG A 819 -16.00 24.47 47.07
CA ARG A 819 -15.14 25.63 46.88
C ARG A 819 -14.80 26.28 48.20
N ASP A 820 -13.64 26.92 48.22
CA ASP A 820 -13.24 27.80 49.30
C ASP A 820 -14.10 29.08 49.28
N GLU A 821 -14.72 29.41 50.41
CA GLU A 821 -15.66 30.53 50.50
C GLU A 821 -14.98 31.90 50.30
N ALA A 822 -13.70 32.03 50.64
CA ALA A 822 -12.98 33.29 50.58
C ALA A 822 -12.39 33.59 49.18
N THR A 823 -11.88 32.57 48.50
CA THR A 823 -11.16 32.69 47.22
C THR A 823 -11.97 32.21 46.03
N GLY A 824 -13.01 31.40 46.24
CA GLY A 824 -13.78 30.73 45.19
C GLY A 824 -13.00 29.60 44.49
N ALA A 825 -11.81 29.24 44.97
CA ALA A 825 -10.99 28.16 44.43
C ALA A 825 -11.69 26.81 44.60
N LEU A 826 -11.49 25.90 43.64
CA LEU A 826 -11.94 24.51 43.77
C LEU A 826 -11.17 23.83 44.90
N THR A 827 -11.89 23.16 45.81
CA THR A 827 -11.29 22.41 46.93
C THR A 827 -11.55 20.92 46.82
N GLY A 828 -12.60 20.51 46.11
CA GLY A 828 -13.01 19.11 46.02
C GLY A 828 -14.29 18.90 45.23
N ILE A 829 -14.66 17.64 45.07
CA ILE A 829 -15.84 17.19 44.31
C ILE A 829 -16.59 16.16 45.15
N ASP A 830 -17.89 16.40 45.35
CA ASP A 830 -18.78 15.44 46.00
C ASP A 830 -19.43 14.55 44.94
N THR A 831 -19.43 13.25 45.20
CA THR A 831 -19.90 12.22 44.28
C THR A 831 -20.81 11.22 44.98
N VAL A 832 -21.54 10.45 44.19
CA VAL A 832 -22.29 9.28 44.64
C VAL A 832 -22.04 8.14 43.65
N ARG A 833 -22.09 6.88 44.11
CA ARG A 833 -22.09 5.73 43.20
C ARG A 833 -23.45 5.56 42.56
N VAL A 834 -23.46 5.09 41.32
CA VAL A 834 -24.68 4.75 40.58
C VAL A 834 -24.66 3.27 40.17
N LYS A 835 -25.82 2.75 39.78
CA LYS A 835 -25.95 1.48 39.07
C LYS A 835 -26.84 1.68 37.85
N TRP A 836 -26.56 0.94 36.78
CA TRP A 836 -27.30 1.01 35.53
C TRP A 836 -28.21 -0.20 35.34
N LEU A 837 -29.52 0.02 35.46
CA LEU A 837 -30.55 -1.02 35.36
C LEU A 837 -31.07 -1.11 33.92
N HIS A 838 -31.16 -2.35 33.42
CA HIS A 838 -31.65 -2.68 32.08
C HIS A 838 -33.03 -3.33 32.19
N ASP A 839 -33.98 -2.60 32.78
CA ASP A 839 -35.32 -3.06 33.14
C ASP A 839 -36.40 -2.78 32.07
N GLY A 840 -36.04 -2.07 30.98
CA GLY A 840 -36.93 -1.77 29.86
C GLY A 840 -36.82 -2.75 28.66
N PRO A 841 -37.75 -2.66 27.68
CA PRO A 841 -37.68 -3.41 26.43
C PRO A 841 -36.34 -3.23 25.71
N PRO A 842 -35.89 -4.21 24.90
CA PRO A 842 -34.68 -4.09 24.09
C PRO A 842 -34.68 -2.79 23.26
N GLY A 843 -33.61 -2.00 23.38
CA GLY A 843 -33.47 -0.69 22.71
C GLY A 843 -33.87 0.53 23.55
N THR A 844 -34.39 0.33 24.76
CA THR A 844 -34.59 1.44 25.72
C THR A 844 -33.29 1.84 26.42
N ARG A 845 -33.17 3.11 26.82
CA ARG A 845 -32.00 3.60 27.55
C ARG A 845 -31.98 2.99 28.96
N PRO A 846 -30.82 2.51 29.44
CA PRO A 846 -30.69 2.02 30.81
C PRO A 846 -31.07 3.11 31.82
N ARG A 847 -31.74 2.72 32.90
CA ARG A 847 -32.09 3.61 34.00
C ARG A 847 -30.92 3.71 34.98
N MET A 848 -30.49 4.93 35.27
CA MET A 848 -29.49 5.22 36.28
C MET A 848 -30.17 5.30 37.66
N GLU A 849 -29.61 4.62 38.66
CA GLU A 849 -30.09 4.65 40.04
C GLU A 849 -28.91 4.95 40.98
N GLU A 850 -29.06 5.96 41.85
CA GLU A 850 -28.04 6.31 42.86
C GLU A 850 -28.03 5.26 43.98
N ILE A 851 -26.84 4.92 44.48
CA ILE A 851 -26.65 3.99 45.60
C ILE A 851 -26.63 4.80 46.90
N GLU A 852 -27.67 4.65 47.72
CA GLU A 852 -27.76 5.33 49.01
C GLU A 852 -26.60 4.97 49.95
N GLY A 853 -26.01 5.95 50.63
CA GLY A 853 -24.87 5.75 51.54
C GLY A 853 -23.52 5.61 50.84
N SER A 854 -23.44 5.86 49.53
CA SER A 854 -22.20 5.82 48.74
C SER A 854 -21.60 7.20 48.45
N GLU A 855 -22.05 8.21 49.18
CA GLU A 855 -21.55 9.58 49.04
C GLU A 855 -20.06 9.65 49.41
N GLU A 856 -19.26 10.25 48.54
CA GLU A 856 -17.81 10.33 48.69
C GLU A 856 -17.32 11.73 48.31
N HIS A 857 -16.43 12.28 49.15
CA HIS A 857 -15.77 13.57 48.92
C HIS A 857 -14.34 13.36 48.43
N TRP A 858 -14.01 14.00 47.31
CA TRP A 858 -12.70 13.92 46.68
C TRP A 858 -12.01 15.27 46.70
N GLU A 859 -10.83 15.37 47.31
CA GLU A 859 -10.04 16.60 47.25
C GLU A 859 -9.56 16.86 45.81
N CYS A 860 -9.71 18.10 45.34
CA CYS A 860 -9.47 18.46 43.95
C CYS A 860 -9.12 19.94 43.80
N ASP A 861 -7.99 20.23 43.18
CA ASP A 861 -7.57 21.60 42.84
C ASP A 861 -7.87 21.92 41.36
N LEU A 862 -7.86 20.90 40.49
CA LEU A 862 -8.09 21.04 39.06
C LEU A 862 -8.98 19.90 38.54
N CYS A 863 -10.08 20.26 37.88
CA CYS A 863 -10.99 19.34 37.24
C CYS A 863 -11.04 19.57 35.72
N PHE A 864 -10.90 18.50 34.94
CA PHE A 864 -11.01 18.53 33.48
C PHE A 864 -12.25 17.78 32.99
N LEU A 865 -13.14 18.47 32.28
CA LEU A 865 -14.36 17.90 31.71
C LEU A 865 -14.09 17.35 30.31
N ALA A 866 -13.95 16.02 30.20
CA ALA A 866 -13.70 15.26 28.98
C ALA A 866 -14.97 14.48 28.52
N MET A 867 -16.11 15.16 28.50
CA MET A 867 -17.44 14.55 28.27
C MET A 867 -17.92 14.57 26.81
N GLY A 868 -17.02 14.84 25.86
CA GLY A 868 -17.31 14.92 24.43
C GLY A 868 -17.88 16.28 23.98
N PHE A 869 -18.34 16.33 22.72
CA PHE A 869 -18.81 17.56 22.07
C PHE A 869 -20.27 17.43 21.61
N LEU A 870 -20.96 18.57 21.51
CA LEU A 870 -22.36 18.65 21.13
C LEU A 870 -22.55 18.85 19.62
N GLY A 871 -21.66 19.62 18.98
CA GLY A 871 -21.76 19.96 17.55
C GLY A 871 -20.82 21.11 17.16
N PRO A 872 -20.88 21.57 15.89
CA PRO A 872 -20.15 22.75 15.44
C PRO A 872 -20.65 24.04 16.11
N GLU A 873 -19.83 25.09 16.06
CA GLU A 873 -20.28 26.45 16.36
C GLU A 873 -21.28 26.94 15.30
N GLU A 874 -22.36 27.59 15.74
CA GLU A 874 -23.48 28.02 14.88
C GLU A 874 -23.10 29.19 13.95
N THR A 875 -22.06 29.97 14.29
CA THR A 875 -21.73 31.24 13.62
C THR A 875 -21.59 31.17 12.10
N VAL A 876 -21.03 30.08 11.57
CA VAL A 876 -20.86 29.90 10.12
C VAL A 876 -22.16 29.45 9.46
N ALA A 877 -22.93 28.58 10.12
CA ALA A 877 -24.21 28.12 9.60
C ALA A 877 -25.24 29.25 9.58
N ASP A 878 -25.33 30.04 10.65
CA ASP A 878 -26.23 31.20 10.75
C ASP A 878 -25.92 32.24 9.68
N ALA A 879 -24.63 32.55 9.48
CA ALA A 879 -24.21 33.54 8.51
C ALA A 879 -24.44 33.10 7.05
N LEU A 880 -24.44 31.79 6.76
CA LEU A 880 -24.73 31.25 5.43
C LEU A 880 -26.20 30.86 5.20
N GLY A 881 -26.98 30.69 6.28
CA GLY A 881 -28.32 30.09 6.22
C GLY A 881 -28.30 28.58 5.95
N VAL A 882 -27.29 27.86 6.44
CA VAL A 882 -27.20 26.40 6.32
C VAL A 882 -28.15 25.76 7.33
N GLU A 883 -29.00 24.83 6.88
CA GLU A 883 -29.86 24.07 7.80
C GLU A 883 -29.05 23.17 8.72
N LEU A 884 -29.55 22.96 9.94
CA LEU A 884 -28.99 22.03 10.91
C LEU A 884 -29.83 20.76 11.01
N ASP A 885 -29.21 19.64 11.38
CA ASP A 885 -29.92 18.42 11.75
C ASP A 885 -30.46 18.48 13.18
N GLU A 886 -31.18 17.43 13.61
CA GLU A 886 -31.76 17.33 14.97
C GLU A 886 -30.70 17.33 16.10
N ARG A 887 -29.42 17.15 15.74
CA ARG A 887 -28.27 17.13 16.65
C ARG A 887 -27.42 18.38 16.54
N SER A 888 -27.90 19.44 15.88
CA SER A 888 -27.19 20.71 15.63
C SER A 888 -25.98 20.63 14.69
N ASN A 889 -25.79 19.53 13.96
CA ASN A 889 -24.76 19.43 12.93
C ASN A 889 -25.22 20.11 11.64
N PHE A 890 -24.29 20.51 10.78
CA PHE A 890 -24.60 21.04 9.45
C PHE A 890 -25.25 19.93 8.60
N LYS A 891 -26.49 20.17 8.18
CA LYS A 891 -27.30 19.18 7.48
C LYS A 891 -26.80 19.00 6.06
N ALA A 892 -26.46 17.76 5.74
CA ALA A 892 -26.19 17.28 4.38
C ALA A 892 -26.46 15.77 4.31
N THR A 893 -26.71 15.24 3.13
CA THR A 893 -26.83 13.79 2.92
C THR A 893 -25.44 13.16 2.80
N TYR A 894 -25.22 11.98 3.40
CA TYR A 894 -23.93 11.29 3.25
C TYR A 894 -23.76 10.82 1.81
N GLY A 895 -22.58 11.02 1.22
CA GLY A 895 -22.31 10.71 -0.20
C GLY A 895 -22.61 11.88 -1.14
N GLU A 896 -23.53 12.77 -0.79
CA GLU A 896 -23.78 14.02 -1.53
C GLU A 896 -22.98 15.19 -0.95
N PHE A 897 -22.89 15.29 0.38
CA PHE A 897 -22.18 16.33 1.14
C PHE A 897 -22.63 17.78 0.88
N ALA A 898 -23.53 18.02 -0.07
CA ALA A 898 -24.12 19.32 -0.35
C ALA A 898 -25.03 19.76 0.80
N THR A 899 -24.91 21.04 1.17
CA THR A 899 -25.80 21.68 2.14
C THR A 899 -27.06 22.21 1.43
N THR A 900 -27.94 22.87 2.18
CA THR A 900 -29.09 23.61 1.63
C THR A 900 -28.70 24.85 0.84
N VAL A 901 -27.44 25.30 0.93
CA VAL A 901 -26.93 26.45 0.20
C VAL A 901 -26.17 25.97 -1.04
N ASP A 902 -26.63 26.40 -2.23
CA ASP A 902 -26.00 26.00 -3.49
C ASP A 902 -24.51 26.42 -3.55
N GLY A 903 -23.68 25.50 -4.04
CA GLY A 903 -22.23 25.63 -4.07
C GLY A 903 -21.53 25.54 -2.71
N VAL A 904 -22.22 25.14 -1.64
CA VAL A 904 -21.64 24.94 -0.30
C VAL A 904 -21.82 23.49 0.16
N PHE A 905 -20.71 22.87 0.55
CA PHE A 905 -20.61 21.49 1.02
C PHE A 905 -20.16 21.45 2.47
N THR A 906 -20.38 20.32 3.16
CA THR A 906 -19.92 20.10 4.55
C THR A 906 -19.47 18.67 4.77
N ALA A 907 -18.42 18.47 5.57
CA ALA A 907 -17.82 17.16 5.82
C ALA A 907 -17.13 17.07 7.19
N GLY A 908 -17.02 15.84 7.70
CA GLY A 908 -16.36 15.53 8.97
C GLY A 908 -17.24 15.85 10.16
N ASP A 909 -16.64 16.13 11.31
CA ASP A 909 -17.36 16.22 12.59
C ASP A 909 -18.43 17.33 12.64
N CYS A 910 -18.32 18.39 11.84
CA CYS A 910 -19.37 19.42 11.76
C CYS A 910 -20.63 18.95 11.02
N ARG A 911 -20.55 17.86 10.23
CA ARG A 911 -21.68 17.22 9.54
C ARG A 911 -22.15 15.97 10.28
N ARG A 912 -21.19 15.11 10.67
CA ARG A 912 -21.45 13.80 11.27
C ARG A 912 -21.74 13.86 12.78
N GLY A 913 -21.26 14.92 13.44
CA GLY A 913 -21.01 14.91 14.88
C GLY A 913 -19.65 14.27 15.20
N GLN A 914 -19.21 14.42 16.45
CA GLN A 914 -17.93 13.92 16.95
C GLN A 914 -17.71 12.44 16.54
N SER A 915 -16.60 12.17 15.87
CA SER A 915 -16.29 10.84 15.33
C SER A 915 -14.78 10.57 15.35
N LEU A 916 -14.32 9.58 14.59
CA LEU A 916 -12.91 9.20 14.46
C LEU A 916 -12.22 9.98 13.33
N VAL A 917 -10.92 10.21 13.46
CA VAL A 917 -10.07 10.83 12.42
C VAL A 917 -10.23 10.12 11.06
N VAL A 918 -10.30 8.79 11.05
CA VAL A 918 -10.50 8.01 9.82
C VAL A 918 -11.85 8.29 9.13
N TRP A 919 -12.91 8.61 9.90
CA TRP A 919 -14.19 9.04 9.34
C TRP A 919 -14.12 10.45 8.77
N ALA A 920 -13.39 11.36 9.43
CA ALA A 920 -13.16 12.70 8.91
C ALA A 920 -12.43 12.66 7.56
N ILE A 921 -11.38 11.84 7.42
CA ILE A 921 -10.67 11.64 6.14
C ILE A 921 -11.63 11.05 5.08
N ALA A 922 -12.42 10.03 5.44
CA ALA A 922 -13.37 9.41 4.52
C ALA A 922 -14.43 10.41 4.00
N GLU A 923 -15.02 11.21 4.89
CA GLU A 923 -15.98 12.26 4.48
C GLU A 923 -15.30 13.38 3.69
N GLY A 924 -14.05 13.75 4.01
CA GLY A 924 -13.27 14.72 3.24
C GLY A 924 -13.04 14.27 1.79
N ARG A 925 -12.66 13.00 1.59
CA ARG A 925 -12.53 12.39 0.25
C ARG A 925 -13.86 12.35 -0.49
N GLY A 926 -14.94 11.97 0.20
CA GLY A 926 -16.28 11.94 -0.37
C GLY A 926 -16.79 13.33 -0.78
N ALA A 927 -16.55 14.34 0.05
CA ALA A 927 -16.91 15.73 -0.26
C ALA A 927 -16.08 16.31 -1.40
N ALA A 928 -14.77 16.01 -1.46
CA ALA A 928 -13.94 16.38 -2.60
C ALA A 928 -14.47 15.81 -3.91
N ARG A 929 -14.90 14.55 -3.91
CA ARG A 929 -15.52 13.93 -5.08
C ARG A 929 -16.81 14.63 -5.49
N ALA A 930 -17.70 14.91 -4.53
CA ALA A 930 -18.96 15.61 -4.79
C ALA A 930 -18.73 17.03 -5.33
N ILE A 931 -17.74 17.74 -4.81
CA ILE A 931 -17.34 19.07 -5.27
C ILE A 931 -16.77 19.02 -6.70
N ASP A 932 -15.86 18.09 -7.01
CA ASP A 932 -15.30 17.91 -8.35
C ASP A 932 -16.41 17.63 -9.39
N ASP A 933 -17.32 16.70 -9.07
CA ASP A 933 -18.46 16.38 -9.92
C ASP A 933 -19.41 17.60 -10.11
N TRP A 934 -19.61 18.42 -9.07
CA TRP A 934 -20.42 19.65 -9.14
C TRP A 934 -19.75 20.74 -9.99
N LEU A 935 -18.45 20.98 -9.79
CA LEU A 935 -17.66 21.96 -10.55
C LEU A 935 -17.58 21.58 -12.03
N TRP A 936 -17.52 20.29 -12.34
CA TRP A 936 -17.52 19.82 -13.71
C TRP A 936 -18.88 20.08 -14.40
N ARG A 937 -20.00 19.85 -13.70
CA ARG A 937 -21.36 20.08 -14.24
C ARG A 937 -21.67 21.55 -14.44
N ASN A 938 -21.33 22.39 -13.47
CA ASN A 938 -21.64 23.83 -13.51
C ASN A 938 -20.58 24.65 -14.25
N GLY A 939 -19.48 24.00 -14.65
CA GLY A 939 -18.32 24.67 -15.21
C GLY A 939 -18.33 24.90 -16.71
N GLY A 940 -19.41 24.55 -17.42
CA GLY A 940 -19.47 24.62 -18.88
C GLY A 940 -18.52 23.60 -19.53
N GLY A 941 -18.99 22.38 -19.75
CA GLY A 941 -18.27 21.39 -20.54
C GLY A 941 -18.20 21.75 -22.02
N GLN A 942 -17.44 22.79 -22.39
CA GLN A 942 -16.94 23.05 -23.75
C GLN A 942 -15.94 24.24 -23.77
N GLU A 943 -14.71 23.95 -24.20
CA GLU A 943 -13.69 24.82 -24.81
C GLU A 943 -13.28 26.17 -24.16
N THR A 944 -12.04 26.25 -23.65
CA THR A 944 -10.89 26.87 -24.36
C THR A 944 -9.62 26.70 -23.52
N VAL A 945 -8.63 26.00 -24.06
CA VAL A 945 -7.29 25.93 -23.47
C VAL A 945 -6.58 27.24 -23.78
N SER A 946 -6.61 28.20 -22.85
CA SER A 946 -5.64 29.30 -22.86
C SER A 946 -4.36 28.83 -22.18
N GLN A 947 -3.31 28.67 -22.99
CA GLN A 947 -1.93 28.63 -22.50
C GLN A 947 -1.56 30.02 -22.03
N GLU A 948 -1.84 30.36 -20.78
CA GLU A 948 -1.19 31.49 -20.10
C GLU A 948 -1.27 31.27 -18.59
N LEU A 949 -0.13 30.95 -17.96
CA LEU A 949 0.03 31.04 -16.52
C LEU A 949 -0.17 32.50 -16.10
N PRO A 950 -1.11 32.84 -15.20
CA PRO A 950 -1.13 34.18 -14.62
C PRO A 950 0.11 34.32 -13.73
N ARG A 951 1.12 35.05 -14.22
CA ARG A 951 2.13 35.64 -13.36
C ARG A 951 1.47 36.78 -12.57
N ALA A 952 1.81 36.81 -11.28
CA ALA A 952 1.51 37.84 -10.28
C ALA A 952 0.10 37.83 -9.65
N ARG A 953 -0.02 37.13 -8.51
CA ARG A 953 -0.73 37.68 -7.34
C ARG A 953 0.25 37.69 -6.17
N ARG A 954 0.25 38.80 -5.42
CA ARG A 954 1.25 39.19 -4.42
C ARG A 954 1.65 38.01 -3.53
N THR A 955 2.92 37.64 -3.58
CA THR A 955 3.55 36.82 -2.55
C THR A 955 3.48 37.58 -1.22
N TYR A 956 2.60 37.15 -0.32
CA TYR A 956 2.85 37.34 1.09
C TYR A 956 3.92 36.30 1.46
N LYS A 957 5.19 36.73 1.48
CA LYS A 957 6.22 35.98 2.19
C LYS A 957 5.81 35.99 3.66
N VAL A 958 5.36 34.85 4.18
CA VAL A 958 5.43 34.60 5.61
C VAL A 958 6.90 34.29 5.89
N ASP A 959 7.52 35.16 6.68
CA ASP A 959 8.88 34.98 7.16
C ASP A 959 8.86 33.85 8.18
N TYR A 960 9.32 32.66 7.79
CA TYR A 960 9.65 31.62 8.74
C TYR A 960 10.92 32.07 9.45
N GLY A 961 10.77 32.63 10.66
CA GLY A 961 11.88 33.01 11.51
C GLY A 961 12.82 31.82 11.68
N LYS A 962 13.97 31.87 11.00
CA LYS A 962 15.13 31.03 11.32
C LYS A 962 15.56 31.39 12.73
N VAL A 963 15.35 30.49 13.68
CA VAL A 963 16.03 30.55 14.97
C VAL A 963 17.41 29.93 14.76
N ASP A 964 18.41 30.79 14.59
CA ASP A 964 19.81 30.40 14.50
C ASP A 964 20.30 30.08 15.93
N TYR A 965 20.55 28.79 16.20
CA TYR A 965 21.22 28.36 17.43
C TYR A 965 22.73 28.58 17.26
N GLY A 966 23.22 29.74 17.70
CA GLY A 966 24.64 30.10 17.67
C GLY A 966 25.11 30.74 18.97
N ASN A 967 25.82 29.95 19.77
CA ASN A 967 26.46 30.32 21.03
C ASN A 967 27.80 31.05 20.77
N ALA A 968 28.00 32.29 21.26
CA ALA A 968 29.32 32.87 21.57
C ALA A 968 29.21 34.26 22.22
N GLY A 969 30.03 34.53 23.24
CA GLY A 969 29.92 35.68 24.14
C GLY A 969 30.49 37.03 23.67
N GLY A 970 30.23 38.05 24.49
CA GLY A 970 31.15 39.19 24.71
C GLY A 970 30.92 40.48 23.90
N PRO A 971 31.37 41.66 24.40
CA PRO A 971 30.52 42.86 24.45
C PRO A 971 31.03 44.10 23.67
N GLN A 972 30.14 45.11 23.61
CA GLN A 972 30.35 46.57 23.51
C GLN A 972 30.31 47.32 22.15
N THR A 973 29.78 48.55 22.29
CA THR A 973 29.83 49.75 21.43
C THR A 973 28.90 49.72 20.21
N GLY A 974 28.14 50.76 19.83
CA GLY A 974 27.97 52.13 20.31
C GLY A 974 27.30 52.95 19.19
N SER A 975 26.56 53.99 19.59
CA SER A 975 26.20 55.21 18.83
C SER A 975 25.10 55.18 17.75
N ASN A 976 24.02 55.92 18.08
CA ASN A 976 23.41 57.07 17.37
C ASN A 976 23.22 57.03 15.84
N GLY A 977 21.98 57.29 15.41
CA GLY A 977 21.69 57.64 14.01
C GLY A 977 20.24 57.97 13.70
N ASN A 978 19.76 59.08 14.24
CA ASN A 978 18.42 59.64 14.12
C ASN A 978 18.12 60.17 12.69
N ALA A 979 17.03 59.75 12.02
CA ALA A 979 16.42 60.54 10.93
C ALA A 979 14.97 60.13 10.52
N ARG A 980 14.00 60.83 11.11
CA ARG A 980 12.87 61.54 10.47
C ARG A 980 11.77 60.77 9.70
N ASN A 981 10.64 60.68 10.42
CA ASN A 981 9.25 60.72 9.96
C ASN A 981 8.94 61.73 8.82
N ARG A 982 8.18 61.25 7.83
CA ARG A 982 6.98 61.88 7.20
C ARG A 982 6.05 60.72 6.80
N GLY A 983 4.89 60.55 7.44
CA GLY A 983 3.57 61.03 6.97
C GLY A 983 3.18 60.33 5.65
N THR A 984 2.11 59.55 5.50
CA THR A 984 0.72 59.63 5.99
C THR A 984 0.03 58.32 5.60
N ALA A 985 -0.64 57.63 6.52
CA ALA A 985 -2.09 57.40 6.52
C ALA A 985 -2.75 57.26 5.13
N GLU A 986 -3.17 56.04 4.75
CA GLU A 986 -4.58 55.66 4.63
C GLU A 986 -4.77 54.27 3.97
N ARG A 987 -5.64 53.48 4.63
CA ARG A 987 -6.57 52.47 4.12
C ARG A 987 -6.04 51.10 3.68
N VAL A 988 -6.47 50.18 4.55
CA VAL A 988 -6.34 48.72 4.63
C VAL A 988 -6.99 48.00 3.46
#